data_AF-A0A3B7LB13-F1
#
_entry.id   AF-A0A3B7LB13-F1
#
_cell.length_a   1.000
_cell.length_b   1.000
_cell.length_c   1.000
_cell.angle_alpha   90.00
_cell.angle_beta   90.00
_cell.angle_gamma   90.00
#
_symmetry.space_group_name_H-M   'P 1'
#
loop_
_entity.id
_entity.type
_entity.pdbx_description
1 polymer ?
#
loop_
_entity_poly.entity_id
_entity_poly.type
_entity_poly.pdbx_seq_one_letter_code
_entity_poly.pdbx_strand_id
1 'polypeptide(L)'
;MNKSPQPPEWIIERYQQCFHAHGMAPPLLTLAMSIISEMLPPPTRPDLQQAAELYARDHGVSIPEALTDTFANLASLAETPWTTSGTQYPLWYALSQPRFLNRQQAGALTARQLLQEWFTPVVRGVVPGIYATQVRHVRDILVLVLDDAELHGIPLYRYDDVIRIMGHPVMQTQRREASRQYQTVVELYEERRRPGVRVGNDLSGYPRSGRLAQRPRQLNPYQVSRREQIADAPLAPQCRVTETPGMERASGGEPLGSELSERGYRYARHTASHRDTADTPDLDIPVLERATPSQLTPADDRRAARQAVQMAATQTLATQEDVHRLTPWQIQQVLSLPLPPAEWVLIRLLLVTGMPVSRLITLQRSPHDSESTADAPADPPQWHPASATWRYRLRDGPSPAPDGSTAHLWVTLRLPEDLNDALLSIASETPLAGSTSRLNRHLRRAFGDTPGITPTAERLAATSALLMRPLAPDNHAVLTLKGQYGMLDAAPAAYRQLDGTSLQQLFDAGMSRCGIRTLSSPPAPASAQPVGSCRALTASAWQSWTTRLQEAIAQAREPLDIWLPPTPLPIASVVAYVQLVTAYTYLGWLLATGARPASANTHTIITGTRAWIRDKGSRRGTESRVIPLHASIMQQLQSHRALVEQTLALMTRHEYPIEDQRRPDQQGPTWFSLTQHRRPHCQLRAIRHADLRQVLSRLIDEAPRMDALLPADNATRHSTTTALYRTIPEAELDALVGHARIGRDRTHPRANAPLHQNKACQDPIGAWLKATGYRVLDVETPPWQ
;
A
#
# COMPACT_ATOMS: atom_id res chain seq x y z
N MET A 1 -17.80 18.12 14.46
CA MET A 1 -18.54 16.93 14.95
C MET A 1 -18.51 15.84 13.88
N ASN A 2 -17.98 14.66 14.20
CA ASN A 2 -17.86 13.54 13.26
C ASN A 2 -19.23 12.95 12.93
N LYS A 3 -19.73 13.18 11.70
CA LYS A 3 -21.01 12.67 11.20
C LYS A 3 -20.87 11.20 10.75
N SER A 4 -20.67 10.30 11.71
CA SER A 4 -20.61 8.85 11.42
C SER A 4 -22.03 8.26 11.34
N PRO A 5 -22.30 7.35 10.38
CA PRO A 5 -23.55 6.59 10.34
C PRO A 5 -23.75 5.80 11.65
N GLN A 6 -24.95 5.87 12.22
CA GLN A 6 -25.29 5.14 13.44
C GLN A 6 -25.71 3.70 13.09
N PRO A 7 -25.22 2.69 13.82
CA PRO A 7 -25.62 1.31 13.58
C PRO A 7 -27.09 1.08 14.04
N PRO A 8 -27.83 0.17 13.39
CA PRO A 8 -29.20 -0.19 13.76
C PRO A 8 -29.40 -0.50 15.25
N GLU A 9 -28.48 -1.30 15.83
CA GLU A 9 -28.51 -1.72 17.23
C GLU A 9 -28.57 -0.53 18.19
N TRP A 10 -27.71 0.48 17.97
CA TRP A 10 -27.67 1.68 18.80
C TRP A 10 -28.98 2.49 18.75
N ILE A 11 -29.62 2.55 17.58
CA ILE A 11 -30.89 3.27 17.41
C ILE A 11 -31.99 2.56 18.21
N ILE A 12 -32.07 1.24 18.08
CA ILE A 12 -33.04 0.39 18.78
C ILE A 12 -32.87 0.51 20.30
N GLU A 13 -31.65 0.34 20.81
CA GLU A 13 -31.34 0.44 22.25
C GLU A 13 -31.73 1.81 22.82
N ARG A 14 -31.46 2.89 22.08
CA ARG A 14 -31.79 4.25 22.50
C ARG A 14 -33.29 4.46 22.64
N TYR A 15 -34.09 3.94 21.71
CA TYR A 15 -35.55 4.00 21.80
C TYR A 15 -36.11 3.13 22.92
N GLN A 16 -35.56 1.93 23.12
CA GLN A 16 -35.93 1.07 24.25
C GLN A 16 -35.74 1.78 25.58
N GLN A 17 -34.59 2.42 25.79
CA GLN A 17 -34.31 3.22 26.98
C GLN A 17 -35.31 4.38 27.15
N CYS A 18 -35.65 5.07 26.06
CA CYS A 18 -36.61 6.18 26.09
C CYS A 18 -38.02 5.70 26.47
N PHE A 19 -38.50 4.60 25.88
CA PHE A 19 -39.84 4.07 26.17
C PHE A 19 -39.94 3.45 27.56
N HIS A 20 -38.86 2.80 28.05
CA HIS A 20 -38.79 2.32 29.43
C HIS A 20 -38.84 3.46 30.43
N ALA A 21 -38.08 4.54 30.22
CA ALA A 21 -38.08 5.71 31.10
C ALA A 21 -39.43 6.43 31.13
N HIS A 22 -40.20 6.37 30.04
CA HIS A 22 -41.53 6.95 29.95
C HIS A 22 -42.64 6.07 30.57
N GLY A 23 -42.38 4.78 30.82
CA GLY A 23 -43.38 3.86 31.38
C GLY A 23 -44.46 3.42 30.38
N MET A 24 -44.09 3.23 29.11
CA MET A 24 -45.03 2.81 28.06
C MET A 24 -45.67 1.44 28.36
N ALA A 25 -46.99 1.32 28.15
CA ALA A 25 -47.72 0.08 28.36
C ALA A 25 -47.20 -1.06 27.45
N PRO A 26 -47.12 -2.33 27.92
CA PRO A 26 -46.55 -3.45 27.16
C PRO A 26 -47.07 -3.65 25.72
N PRO A 27 -48.39 -3.55 25.42
CA PRO A 27 -48.88 -3.70 24.05
C PRO A 27 -48.45 -2.54 23.14
N LEU A 28 -48.39 -1.31 23.67
CA LEU A 28 -47.91 -0.14 22.95
C LEU A 28 -46.40 -0.20 22.71
N LEU A 29 -45.64 -0.67 23.70
CA LEU A 29 -44.20 -0.89 23.60
C LEU A 29 -43.86 -1.89 22.51
N THR A 30 -44.62 -2.98 22.41
CA THR A 30 -44.42 -3.99 21.37
C THR A 30 -44.59 -3.39 19.97
N LEU A 31 -45.69 -2.66 19.74
CA LEU A 31 -45.95 -1.99 18.46
C LEU A 31 -44.90 -0.90 18.16
N ALA A 32 -44.53 -0.09 19.15
CA ALA A 32 -43.51 0.93 19.02
C ALA A 32 -42.16 0.33 18.62
N MET A 33 -41.74 -0.75 19.28
CA MET A 33 -40.49 -1.41 18.96
C MET A 33 -40.50 -2.09 17.59
N SER A 34 -41.65 -2.59 17.12
CA SER A 34 -41.80 -3.05 15.73
C SER A 34 -41.53 -1.92 14.73
N ILE A 35 -42.15 -0.75 14.91
CA ILE A 35 -41.93 0.45 14.07
C ILE A 35 -40.45 0.84 14.06
N ILE A 36 -39.80 0.89 15.23
CA ILE A 36 -38.39 1.26 15.35
C ILE A 36 -37.49 0.23 14.67
N SER A 37 -37.74 -1.06 14.92
CA SER A 37 -36.90 -2.14 14.39
C SER A 37 -36.93 -2.18 12.86
N GLU A 38 -38.07 -1.85 12.25
CA GLU A 38 -38.24 -1.90 10.80
C GLU A 38 -37.76 -0.62 10.09
N MET A 39 -38.03 0.55 10.67
CA MET A 39 -37.80 1.84 10.01
C MET A 39 -36.48 2.51 10.42
N LEU A 40 -35.93 2.17 11.60
CA LEU A 40 -34.72 2.74 12.20
C LEU A 40 -34.64 4.28 12.14
N PRO A 41 -35.69 5.02 12.57
CA PRO A 41 -35.69 6.48 12.47
C PRO A 41 -34.65 7.10 13.42
N PRO A 42 -34.12 8.31 13.12
CA PRO A 42 -33.38 9.11 14.08
C PRO A 42 -34.20 9.32 15.36
N PRO A 43 -33.57 9.44 16.54
CA PRO A 43 -34.24 9.65 17.83
C PRO A 43 -34.77 11.09 17.96
N THR A 44 -35.78 11.44 17.17
CA THR A 44 -36.51 12.72 17.21
C THR A 44 -38.02 12.45 17.16
N ARG A 45 -38.81 13.36 17.73
CA ARG A 45 -40.28 13.27 17.66
C ARG A 45 -40.84 13.28 16.23
N PRO A 46 -40.43 14.19 15.33
CA PRO A 46 -40.98 14.22 13.97
C PRO A 46 -40.59 12.99 13.14
N ASP A 47 -39.34 12.49 13.25
CA ASP A 47 -38.93 11.29 12.52
C ASP A 47 -39.66 10.04 13.04
N LEU A 48 -39.94 9.97 14.36
CA LEU A 48 -40.70 8.88 14.97
C LEU A 48 -42.16 8.86 14.52
N GLN A 49 -42.82 10.03 14.48
CA GLN A 49 -44.19 10.15 13.98
C GLN A 49 -44.27 9.75 12.51
N GLN A 50 -43.35 10.26 11.68
CA GLN A 50 -43.28 9.87 10.28
C GLN A 50 -43.05 8.37 10.11
N ALA A 51 -42.24 7.75 10.97
CA ALA A 51 -42.01 6.29 10.91
C ALA A 51 -43.28 5.51 11.22
N ALA A 52 -44.08 5.97 12.18
CA ALA A 52 -45.37 5.36 12.51
C ALA A 52 -46.38 5.49 11.36
N GLU A 53 -46.45 6.65 10.71
CA GLU A 53 -47.29 6.86 9.52
C GLU A 53 -46.88 5.95 8.35
N LEU A 54 -45.58 5.85 8.08
CA LEU A 54 -45.03 4.98 7.04
C LEU A 54 -45.33 3.52 7.35
N TYR A 55 -45.15 3.09 8.59
CA TYR A 55 -45.43 1.73 9.04
C TYR A 55 -46.91 1.38 8.91
N ALA A 56 -47.80 2.26 9.35
CA ALA A 56 -49.25 2.09 9.21
C ALA A 56 -49.68 1.93 7.75
N ARG A 57 -49.11 2.76 6.87
CA ARG A 57 -49.36 2.67 5.42
C ARG A 57 -48.84 1.36 4.84
N ASP A 58 -47.67 0.91 5.25
CA ASP A 58 -47.00 -0.26 4.68
C ASP A 58 -47.63 -1.58 5.13
N HIS A 59 -48.19 -1.62 6.35
CA HIS A 59 -48.84 -2.81 6.94
C HIS A 59 -50.36 -2.78 6.91
N GLY A 60 -50.98 -1.65 6.51
CA GLY A 60 -52.44 -1.49 6.51
C GLY A 60 -53.05 -1.50 7.92
N VAL A 61 -52.29 -1.08 8.93
CA VAL A 61 -52.68 -1.08 10.35
C VAL A 61 -52.90 0.35 10.82
N SER A 62 -53.93 0.60 11.63
CA SER A 62 -54.11 1.90 12.30
C SER A 62 -53.20 2.02 13.52
N ILE A 63 -52.47 3.14 13.64
CA ILE A 63 -51.71 3.45 14.86
C ILE A 63 -52.70 3.89 15.95
N PRO A 64 -52.70 3.28 17.15
CA PRO A 64 -53.54 3.72 18.25
C PRO A 64 -53.27 5.18 18.62
N GLU A 65 -54.32 5.97 18.86
CA GLU A 65 -54.20 7.38 19.25
C GLU A 65 -53.31 7.57 20.49
N ALA A 66 -53.45 6.66 21.47
CA ALA A 66 -52.60 6.61 22.66
C ALA A 66 -51.09 6.48 22.34
N LEU A 67 -50.71 5.81 21.25
CA LEU A 67 -49.31 5.71 20.83
C LEU A 67 -48.82 7.01 20.20
N THR A 68 -49.64 7.62 19.35
CA THR A 68 -49.35 8.91 18.71
C THR A 68 -49.18 10.02 19.74
N ASP A 69 -50.07 10.07 20.74
CA ASP A 69 -49.99 10.99 21.87
C ASP A 69 -48.73 10.75 22.71
N THR A 70 -48.35 9.49 22.90
CA THR A 70 -47.11 9.14 23.59
C THR A 70 -45.90 9.70 22.82
N PHE A 71 -45.82 9.47 21.50
CA PHE A 71 -44.71 9.96 20.67
C PHE A 71 -44.58 11.48 20.66
N ALA A 72 -45.71 12.20 20.66
CA ALA A 72 -45.72 13.67 20.73
C ALA A 72 -45.15 14.22 22.05
N ASN A 73 -45.32 13.47 23.15
CA ASN A 73 -45.00 13.89 24.52
C ASN A 73 -43.68 13.33 25.09
N LEU A 74 -42.86 12.65 24.28
CA LEU A 74 -41.55 12.14 24.72
C LEU A 74 -40.52 13.27 24.88
N ALA A 75 -40.40 13.79 26.10
CA ALA A 75 -39.45 14.86 26.45
C ALA A 75 -37.96 14.50 26.24
N SER A 76 -37.62 13.21 26.19
CA SER A 76 -36.26 12.72 25.95
C SER A 76 -35.82 12.83 24.49
N LEU A 77 -36.74 13.11 23.56
CA LEU A 77 -36.47 13.23 22.13
C LEU A 77 -36.56 14.68 21.66
N ALA A 78 -35.65 15.05 20.75
CA ALA A 78 -35.60 16.39 20.18
C ALA A 78 -36.82 16.68 19.28
N GLU A 79 -37.28 17.93 19.27
CA GLU A 79 -38.34 18.44 18.38
C GLU A 79 -37.84 18.74 16.98
N THR A 80 -36.57 19.13 16.85
CA THR A 80 -35.99 19.54 15.58
C THR A 80 -35.44 18.34 14.80
N PRO A 81 -35.77 18.18 13.51
CA PRO A 81 -35.23 17.12 12.68
C PRO A 81 -33.72 17.30 12.44
N TRP A 82 -33.02 16.19 12.24
CA TRP A 82 -31.57 16.21 12.01
C TRP A 82 -31.23 16.78 10.61
N THR A 83 -30.31 17.76 10.57
CA THR A 83 -29.83 18.35 9.30
C THR A 83 -29.01 17.39 8.44
N THR A 84 -28.53 16.27 8.99
CA THR A 84 -27.67 15.30 8.30
C THR A 84 -28.19 13.86 8.31
N SER A 85 -29.51 13.68 8.29
CA SER A 85 -30.17 12.37 8.27
C SER A 85 -29.63 11.43 7.19
N GLY A 86 -29.32 11.92 5.99
CA GLY A 86 -28.77 11.10 4.90
C GLY A 86 -27.36 10.54 5.11
N THR A 87 -26.58 11.09 6.05
CA THR A 87 -25.25 10.56 6.39
C THR A 87 -25.29 9.74 7.68
N GLN A 88 -26.08 10.16 8.66
CA GLN A 88 -26.13 9.52 9.97
C GLN A 88 -27.14 8.37 10.05
N TYR A 89 -28.24 8.46 9.30
CA TYR A 89 -29.36 7.51 9.29
C TYR A 89 -29.72 7.14 7.84
N PRO A 90 -28.80 6.50 7.09
CA PRO A 90 -28.94 6.34 5.65
C PRO A 90 -30.13 5.47 5.23
N LEU A 91 -30.53 4.48 6.05
CA LEU A 91 -31.69 3.63 5.77
C LEU A 91 -32.99 4.43 5.92
N TRP A 92 -33.19 5.05 7.09
CA TRP A 92 -34.32 5.96 7.31
C TRP A 92 -34.43 7.01 6.21
N TYR A 93 -33.32 7.65 5.86
CA TYR A 93 -33.29 8.66 4.80
C TYR A 93 -33.67 8.13 3.42
N ALA A 94 -33.39 6.87 3.12
CA ALA A 94 -33.83 6.23 1.89
C ALA A 94 -35.35 5.95 1.89
N LEU A 95 -35.88 5.55 3.06
CA LEU A 95 -37.28 5.18 3.24
C LEU A 95 -38.23 6.39 3.34
N SER A 96 -37.83 7.46 4.05
CA SER A 96 -38.73 8.55 4.45
C SER A 96 -38.84 9.69 3.45
N GLN A 97 -37.88 9.83 2.54
CA GLN A 97 -37.82 10.97 1.61
C GLN A 97 -38.72 10.75 0.38
N PRO A 98 -39.60 11.71 0.02
CA PRO A 98 -40.50 11.58 -1.14
C PRO A 98 -39.77 11.36 -2.46
N ARG A 99 -38.61 11.98 -2.63
CA ARG A 99 -37.76 11.81 -3.82
C ARG A 99 -37.13 10.41 -3.94
N PHE A 100 -37.19 9.59 -2.89
CA PHE A 100 -36.64 8.23 -2.87
C PHE A 100 -37.77 7.21 -2.72
N LEU A 101 -37.86 6.48 -1.60
CA LEU A 101 -38.81 5.37 -1.50
C LEU A 101 -40.11 5.74 -0.79
N ASN A 102 -40.28 6.96 -0.25
CA ASN A 102 -41.57 7.42 0.28
C ASN A 102 -42.51 7.88 -0.85
N ARG A 103 -42.81 6.98 -1.78
CA ARG A 103 -43.64 7.25 -2.96
C ARG A 103 -44.91 6.41 -2.91
N GLN A 104 -45.95 6.88 -3.60
CA GLN A 104 -47.27 6.25 -3.71
C GLN A 104 -47.44 5.39 -4.97
N GLN A 105 -46.42 5.32 -5.84
CA GLN A 105 -46.48 4.55 -7.07
C GLN A 105 -46.41 3.03 -6.83
N ALA A 106 -46.92 2.25 -7.80
CA ALA A 106 -46.86 0.80 -7.76
C ALA A 106 -45.42 0.29 -7.60
N GLY A 107 -45.21 -0.70 -6.72
CA GLY A 107 -43.89 -1.26 -6.41
C GLY A 107 -43.08 -0.46 -5.37
N ALA A 108 -43.50 0.75 -4.95
CA ALA A 108 -42.77 1.52 -3.94
C ALA A 108 -42.77 0.83 -2.55
N LEU A 109 -43.89 0.20 -2.17
CA LEU A 109 -43.97 -0.63 -0.96
C LEU A 109 -42.97 -1.79 -1.03
N THR A 110 -42.99 -2.55 -2.12
CA THR A 110 -42.05 -3.63 -2.35
C THR A 110 -40.59 -3.14 -2.28
N ALA A 111 -40.28 -2.01 -2.91
CA ALA A 111 -38.92 -1.45 -2.86
C ALA A 111 -38.48 -1.09 -1.43
N ARG A 112 -39.38 -0.58 -0.59
CA ARG A 112 -39.09 -0.33 0.84
C ARG A 112 -38.81 -1.63 1.58
N GLN A 113 -39.66 -2.64 1.41
CA GLN A 113 -39.49 -3.97 2.02
C GLN A 113 -38.15 -4.60 1.60
N LEU A 114 -37.81 -4.57 0.31
CA LEU A 114 -36.53 -5.05 -0.20
C LEU A 114 -35.33 -4.26 0.36
N LEU A 115 -35.47 -2.96 0.64
CA LEU A 115 -34.37 -2.23 1.27
C LEU A 115 -34.24 -2.58 2.76
N GLN A 116 -35.36 -2.74 3.46
CA GLN A 116 -35.40 -3.11 4.87
C GLN A 116 -34.86 -4.53 5.09
N GLU A 117 -35.31 -5.52 4.33
CA GLU A 117 -34.88 -6.92 4.42
C GLU A 117 -33.35 -7.06 4.34
N TRP A 118 -32.69 -6.27 3.48
CA TRP A 118 -31.24 -6.29 3.40
C TRP A 118 -30.55 -5.55 4.55
N PHE A 119 -31.03 -4.39 4.98
CA PHE A 119 -30.23 -3.51 5.84
C PHE A 119 -30.69 -3.42 7.30
N THR A 120 -31.86 -3.93 7.62
CA THR A 120 -32.40 -4.01 8.98
C THR A 120 -31.75 -5.09 9.86
N PRO A 121 -31.42 -6.31 9.36
CA PRO A 121 -30.81 -7.34 10.20
C PRO A 121 -29.49 -6.87 10.84
N VAL A 122 -29.40 -6.93 12.17
CA VAL A 122 -28.23 -6.50 12.95
C VAL A 122 -27.07 -7.46 12.74
N VAL A 123 -25.95 -6.98 12.19
CA VAL A 123 -24.74 -7.77 12.01
C VAL A 123 -23.58 -7.20 12.84
N ARG A 124 -23.03 -8.00 13.76
CA ARG A 124 -21.78 -7.66 14.46
C ARG A 124 -20.64 -7.47 13.44
N GLY A 125 -19.91 -6.36 13.55
CA GLY A 125 -18.76 -6.06 12.67
C GLY A 125 -19.07 -5.19 11.44
N VAL A 126 -20.21 -4.50 11.41
CA VAL A 126 -20.55 -3.52 10.37
C VAL A 126 -19.62 -2.30 10.42
N VAL A 127 -19.09 -1.91 9.26
CA VAL A 127 -18.34 -0.67 9.06
C VAL A 127 -19.32 0.43 8.60
N PRO A 128 -19.54 1.50 9.40
CA PRO A 128 -20.56 2.52 9.13
C PRO A 128 -20.51 3.12 7.72
N GLY A 129 -19.32 3.46 7.22
CA GLY A 129 -19.16 4.04 5.89
C GLY A 129 -19.48 3.07 4.74
N ILE A 130 -19.29 1.77 4.94
CA ILE A 130 -19.64 0.75 3.94
C ILE A 130 -21.16 0.58 3.92
N TYR A 131 -21.78 0.47 5.10
CA TYR A 131 -23.23 0.38 5.26
C TYR A 131 -23.94 1.56 4.57
N ALA A 132 -23.53 2.80 4.87
CA ALA A 132 -24.11 3.99 4.24
C ALA A 132 -23.93 4.00 2.72
N THR A 133 -22.79 3.53 2.20
CA THR A 133 -22.55 3.45 0.76
C THR A 133 -23.44 2.41 0.09
N GLN A 134 -23.60 1.23 0.69
CA GLN A 134 -24.40 0.15 0.16
C GLN A 134 -25.89 0.49 0.17
N VAL A 135 -26.41 1.03 1.28
CA VAL A 135 -27.79 1.52 1.37
C VAL A 135 -28.08 2.51 0.25
N ARG A 136 -27.17 3.48 0.05
CA ARG A 136 -27.29 4.46 -1.03
C ARG A 136 -27.33 3.82 -2.41
N HIS A 137 -26.40 2.89 -2.69
CA HIS A 137 -26.34 2.23 -3.99
C HIS A 137 -27.60 1.42 -4.28
N VAL A 138 -28.08 0.66 -3.31
CA VAL A 138 -29.30 -0.14 -3.47
C VAL A 138 -30.51 0.77 -3.65
N ARG A 139 -30.65 1.81 -2.82
CA ARG A 139 -31.69 2.83 -2.98
C ARG A 139 -31.69 3.43 -4.38
N ASP A 140 -30.53 3.83 -4.89
CA ASP A 140 -30.43 4.49 -6.20
C ASP A 140 -30.91 3.56 -7.32
N ILE A 141 -30.60 2.26 -7.25
CA ILE A 141 -31.10 1.27 -8.21
C ILE A 141 -32.59 1.03 -8.06
N LEU A 142 -33.11 0.91 -6.83
CA LEU A 142 -34.55 0.75 -6.60
C LEU A 142 -35.34 1.95 -7.11
N VAL A 143 -34.85 3.17 -6.87
CA VAL A 143 -35.44 4.40 -7.41
C VAL A 143 -35.41 4.41 -8.93
N LEU A 144 -34.31 3.97 -9.55
CA LEU A 144 -34.19 3.91 -11.01
C LEU A 144 -35.15 2.88 -11.62
N VAL A 145 -35.27 1.70 -11.02
CA VAL A 145 -36.29 0.70 -11.40
C VAL A 145 -37.70 1.27 -11.30
N LEU A 146 -37.94 2.09 -10.28
CA LEU A 146 -39.22 2.71 -10.03
C LEU A 146 -39.53 3.88 -10.98
N ASP A 147 -38.52 4.68 -11.36
CA ASP A 147 -38.66 5.81 -12.29
C ASP A 147 -38.86 5.34 -13.74
N ASP A 148 -38.24 4.22 -14.12
CA ASP A 148 -38.29 3.68 -15.49
C ASP A 148 -39.33 2.55 -15.66
N ALA A 149 -40.30 2.42 -14.74
CA ALA A 149 -41.29 1.33 -14.70
C ALA A 149 -42.04 1.12 -16.03
N GLU A 150 -42.39 2.21 -16.70
CA GLU A 150 -43.07 2.20 -18.00
C GLU A 150 -42.19 1.71 -19.15
N LEU A 151 -40.87 1.92 -19.07
CA LEU A 151 -39.92 1.53 -20.10
C LEU A 151 -39.67 0.03 -20.13
N HIS A 152 -39.61 -0.61 -18.97
CA HIS A 152 -39.35 -2.05 -18.87
C HIS A 152 -40.60 -2.91 -18.71
N GLY A 153 -41.73 -2.37 -18.25
CA GLY A 153 -43.02 -3.07 -18.20
C GLY A 153 -43.06 -4.30 -17.29
N ILE A 154 -42.10 -4.44 -16.38
CA ILE A 154 -41.96 -5.58 -15.47
C ILE A 154 -42.29 -5.12 -14.05
N PRO A 155 -43.28 -5.71 -13.36
CA PRO A 155 -43.61 -5.34 -11.99
C PRO A 155 -42.53 -5.81 -11.00
N LEU A 156 -42.34 -5.02 -9.94
CA LEU A 156 -41.40 -5.30 -8.84
C LEU A 156 -42.11 -6.01 -7.68
N TYR A 157 -41.86 -7.31 -7.52
CA TYR A 157 -42.40 -8.11 -6.41
C TYR A 157 -41.31 -8.69 -5.49
N ARG A 158 -40.13 -8.98 -6.03
CA ARG A 158 -39.00 -9.57 -5.29
C ARG A 158 -37.67 -9.12 -5.85
N TYR A 159 -36.58 -9.45 -5.17
CA TYR A 159 -35.22 -9.09 -5.61
C TYR A 159 -34.87 -9.57 -7.02
N ASP A 160 -35.31 -10.77 -7.42
CA ASP A 160 -35.06 -11.32 -8.76
C ASP A 160 -35.57 -10.37 -9.86
N ASP A 161 -36.64 -9.62 -9.58
CA ASP A 161 -37.19 -8.65 -10.51
C ASP A 161 -36.26 -7.46 -10.70
N VAL A 162 -35.55 -7.01 -9.66
CA VAL A 162 -34.55 -5.94 -9.77
C VAL A 162 -33.42 -6.34 -10.74
N ILE A 163 -32.92 -7.57 -10.61
CA ILE A 163 -31.87 -8.11 -11.49
C ILE A 163 -32.41 -8.29 -12.92
N ARG A 164 -33.63 -8.79 -13.07
CA ARG A 164 -34.29 -8.98 -14.37
C ARG A 164 -34.55 -7.65 -15.08
N ILE A 165 -35.04 -6.64 -14.36
CA ILE A 165 -35.34 -5.30 -14.86
C ILE A 165 -34.05 -4.62 -15.32
N MET A 166 -33.04 -4.54 -14.46
CA MET A 166 -31.74 -3.96 -14.82
C MET A 166 -31.02 -4.78 -15.89
N GLY A 167 -31.33 -6.08 -16.00
CA GLY A 167 -30.91 -6.99 -17.05
C GLY A 167 -31.49 -6.66 -18.43
N HIS A 168 -32.68 -6.06 -18.47
CA HIS A 168 -33.47 -5.84 -19.67
C HIS A 168 -32.75 -4.93 -20.69
N PRO A 169 -32.85 -5.20 -22.01
CA PRO A 169 -32.16 -4.41 -23.03
C PRO A 169 -32.44 -2.91 -22.98
N VAL A 170 -33.67 -2.52 -22.65
CA VAL A 170 -34.08 -1.09 -22.56
C VAL A 170 -33.40 -0.34 -21.42
N MET A 171 -32.97 -1.05 -20.36
CA MET A 171 -32.29 -0.48 -19.20
C MET A 171 -30.76 -0.42 -19.39
N GLN A 172 -30.26 -0.69 -20.60
CA GLN A 172 -28.82 -0.80 -20.84
C GLN A 172 -28.06 0.51 -20.55
N THR A 173 -28.63 1.66 -20.91
CA THR A 173 -28.02 2.98 -20.68
C THR A 173 -27.95 3.27 -19.17
N GLN A 174 -29.07 3.14 -18.48
CA GLN A 174 -29.19 3.34 -17.04
C GLN A 174 -28.28 2.39 -16.26
N ARG A 175 -28.21 1.11 -16.66
CA ARG A 175 -27.30 0.13 -16.07
C ARG A 175 -25.83 0.52 -16.27
N ARG A 176 -25.45 1.08 -17.42
CA ARG A 176 -24.07 1.53 -17.69
C ARG A 176 -23.72 2.72 -16.79
N GLU A 177 -24.60 3.70 -16.71
CA GLU A 177 -24.43 4.90 -15.88
C GLU A 177 -24.39 4.57 -14.37
N ALA A 178 -25.24 3.65 -13.93
CA ALA A 178 -25.33 3.18 -12.55
C ALA A 178 -24.53 1.87 -12.30
N SER A 179 -23.52 1.57 -13.13
CA SER A 179 -22.83 0.26 -13.13
C SER A 179 -22.26 -0.14 -11.78
N ARG A 180 -21.71 0.82 -11.02
CA ARG A 180 -21.15 0.57 -9.69
C ARG A 180 -22.23 0.25 -8.65
N GLN A 181 -23.36 0.94 -8.72
CA GLN A 181 -24.50 0.74 -7.85
C GLN A 181 -25.15 -0.60 -8.15
N TYR A 182 -25.36 -0.91 -9.43
CA TYR A 182 -25.90 -2.18 -9.89
C TYR A 182 -25.01 -3.36 -9.46
N GLN A 183 -23.68 -3.25 -9.62
CA GLN A 183 -22.74 -4.25 -9.14
C GLN A 183 -22.89 -4.52 -7.64
N THR A 184 -23.14 -3.48 -6.84
CA THR A 184 -23.36 -3.62 -5.39
C THR A 184 -24.64 -4.41 -5.09
N VAL A 185 -25.72 -4.17 -5.85
CA VAL A 185 -26.98 -4.91 -5.74
C VAL A 185 -26.78 -6.39 -6.09
N VAL A 186 -26.10 -6.69 -7.20
CA VAL A 186 -25.79 -8.06 -7.63
C VAL A 186 -24.97 -8.79 -6.56
N GLU A 187 -23.95 -8.14 -6.01
CA GLU A 187 -23.10 -8.76 -4.98
C GLU A 187 -23.82 -9.03 -3.66
N LEU A 188 -24.77 -8.18 -3.28
CA LEU A 188 -25.62 -8.42 -2.10
C LEU A 188 -26.63 -9.55 -2.38
N TYR A 189 -27.23 -9.55 -3.58
CA TYR A 189 -28.17 -10.58 -4.03
C TYR A 189 -27.53 -11.98 -4.10
N GLU A 190 -26.31 -12.08 -4.65
CA GLU A 190 -25.56 -13.35 -4.72
C GLU A 190 -24.92 -13.75 -3.38
N GLU A 191 -25.22 -13.03 -2.28
CA GLU A 191 -24.61 -13.18 -0.95
C GLU A 191 -23.07 -13.08 -0.94
N ARG A 192 -22.47 -12.58 -2.03
CA ARG A 192 -21.03 -12.31 -2.13
C ARG A 192 -20.61 -11.17 -1.24
N ARG A 193 -21.55 -10.32 -0.82
CA ARG A 193 -21.39 -9.25 0.17
C ARG A 193 -22.48 -9.36 1.22
N ARG A 194 -22.13 -8.98 2.46
CA ARG A 194 -23.09 -8.73 3.52
C ARG A 194 -23.21 -7.23 3.79
N PRO A 195 -24.40 -6.73 4.16
CA PRO A 195 -24.64 -5.35 4.54
C PRO A 195 -23.62 -4.86 5.57
N GLY A 196 -22.90 -3.78 5.26
CA GLY A 196 -21.91 -3.16 6.14
C GLY A 196 -20.63 -3.97 6.41
N VAL A 197 -20.55 -5.25 6.00
CA VAL A 197 -19.40 -6.12 6.26
C VAL A 197 -18.39 -6.04 5.13
N ARG A 198 -17.11 -5.96 5.49
CA ARG A 198 -16.01 -5.93 4.53
C ARG A 198 -15.72 -7.33 4.01
N VAL A 199 -16.02 -7.59 2.73
CA VAL A 199 -15.63 -8.86 2.09
C VAL A 199 -14.19 -8.80 1.61
N GLY A 200 -13.41 -9.84 1.96
CA GLY A 200 -11.97 -9.94 1.74
C GLY A 200 -11.51 -9.99 0.28
N ASN A 201 -12.42 -9.96 -0.69
CA ASN A 201 -12.09 -10.02 -2.12
C ASN A 201 -11.61 -8.68 -2.71
N ASP A 202 -11.79 -7.57 -1.99
CA ASP A 202 -11.23 -6.25 -2.37
C ASP A 202 -9.78 -6.04 -1.87
N LEU A 203 -9.09 -7.12 -1.43
CA LEU A 203 -7.72 -7.06 -0.90
C LEU A 203 -6.63 -7.45 -1.91
N SER A 204 -6.96 -7.85 -3.13
CA SER A 204 -5.96 -8.16 -4.16
C SER A 204 -6.38 -7.60 -5.51
N GLY A 205 -5.62 -6.63 -6.02
CA GLY A 205 -5.74 -6.11 -7.38
C GLY A 205 -5.24 -7.10 -8.44
N TYR A 206 -5.82 -8.30 -8.50
CA TYR A 206 -5.66 -9.23 -9.62
C TYR A 206 -7.01 -9.89 -9.92
N PRO A 207 -7.53 -9.85 -11.15
CA PRO A 207 -8.56 -10.77 -11.58
C PRO A 207 -7.90 -12.15 -11.67
N ARG A 208 -8.11 -13.01 -10.67
CA ARG A 208 -7.82 -14.44 -10.83
C ARG A 208 -8.93 -15.05 -11.67
N SER A 209 -8.73 -15.06 -12.99
CA SER A 209 -9.34 -16.08 -13.84
C SER A 209 -8.73 -17.43 -13.43
N GLY A 210 -9.53 -18.28 -12.80
CA GLY A 210 -9.08 -19.61 -12.41
C GLY A 210 -10.14 -20.32 -11.62
N ARG A 211 -11.05 -21.01 -12.33
CA ARG A 211 -11.84 -22.11 -11.78
C ARG A 211 -10.86 -23.05 -11.09
N LEU A 212 -10.92 -23.21 -9.76
CA LEU A 212 -10.44 -24.39 -9.04
C LEU A 212 -10.96 -24.38 -7.59
N ALA A 213 -11.90 -25.30 -7.35
CA ALA A 213 -12.28 -25.94 -6.08
C ALA A 213 -12.63 -25.07 -4.86
N GLN A 214 -13.95 -24.95 -4.62
CA GLN A 214 -14.54 -24.71 -3.32
C GLN A 214 -14.14 -25.81 -2.33
N ARG A 215 -13.39 -25.45 -1.27
CA ARG A 215 -13.56 -26.06 0.05
C ARG A 215 -13.46 -24.96 1.11
N PRO A 216 -14.51 -24.72 1.91
CA PRO A 216 -14.43 -23.77 3.00
C PRO A 216 -13.45 -24.32 4.04
N ARG A 217 -12.34 -23.61 4.24
CA ARG A 217 -11.47 -23.87 5.40
C ARG A 217 -12.27 -23.54 6.65
N GLN A 218 -12.72 -24.57 7.37
CA GLN A 218 -13.15 -24.42 8.76
C GLN A 218 -11.99 -23.79 9.54
N LEU A 219 -12.24 -22.58 10.05
CA LEU A 219 -11.32 -21.92 10.97
C LEU A 219 -11.26 -22.76 12.25
N ASN A 220 -10.06 -22.96 12.77
CA ASN A 220 -9.83 -23.70 14.00
C ASN A 220 -10.61 -23.05 15.16
N PRO A 221 -11.27 -23.83 16.05
CA PRO A 221 -11.99 -23.33 17.22
C PRO A 221 -11.21 -22.32 18.07
N TYR A 222 -9.88 -22.44 18.12
CA TYR A 222 -8.99 -21.48 18.78
C TYR A 222 -9.03 -20.09 18.13
N GLN A 223 -9.11 -20.02 16.80
CA GLN A 223 -9.19 -18.75 16.06
C GLN A 223 -10.57 -18.09 16.18
N VAL A 224 -11.61 -18.90 16.39
CA VAL A 224 -12.97 -18.42 16.69
C VAL A 224 -12.99 -17.87 18.12
N SER A 225 -12.55 -18.66 19.11
CA SER A 225 -12.49 -18.26 20.51
C SER A 225 -11.59 -17.05 20.77
N ARG A 226 -10.44 -16.94 20.08
CA ARG A 226 -9.55 -15.77 20.19
C ARG A 226 -10.12 -14.52 19.53
N ARG A 227 -10.96 -14.68 18.50
CA ARG A 227 -11.69 -13.55 17.89
C ARG A 227 -12.82 -13.06 18.77
N GLU A 228 -13.52 -13.98 19.44
CA GLU A 228 -14.53 -13.66 20.46
C GLU A 228 -13.87 -12.95 21.66
N GLN A 229 -12.74 -13.45 22.16
CA GLN A 229 -11.97 -12.79 23.22
C GLN A 229 -11.43 -11.40 22.86
N ILE A 230 -11.09 -11.15 21.59
CA ILE A 230 -10.64 -9.82 21.13
C ILE A 230 -11.84 -8.88 20.92
N ALA A 231 -13.00 -9.42 20.52
CA ALA A 231 -14.23 -8.65 20.35
C ALA A 231 -14.85 -8.25 21.71
N ASP A 232 -14.68 -9.08 22.73
CA ASP A 232 -15.16 -8.84 24.10
C ASP A 232 -14.14 -8.12 24.98
N ALA A 233 -12.93 -7.86 24.48
CA ALA A 233 -11.94 -7.05 25.19
C ALA A 233 -12.37 -5.58 25.20
N PRO A 234 -12.53 -4.94 26.38
CA PRO A 234 -12.90 -3.53 26.44
C PRO A 234 -11.83 -2.68 25.74
N LEU A 235 -12.28 -1.70 24.95
CA LEU A 235 -11.41 -0.76 24.26
C LEU A 235 -10.47 -0.09 25.27
N ALA A 236 -9.17 -0.22 25.05
CA ALA A 236 -8.16 0.39 25.91
C ALA A 236 -8.39 1.91 26.00
N PRO A 237 -8.45 2.50 27.21
CA PRO A 237 -8.65 3.93 27.35
C PRO A 237 -7.44 4.67 26.80
N GLN A 238 -7.68 5.65 25.93
CA GLN A 238 -6.63 6.56 25.44
C GLN A 238 -6.25 7.53 26.55
N CYS A 239 -5.07 7.36 27.15
CA CYS A 239 -4.52 8.34 28.09
C CYS A 239 -3.76 9.45 27.36
N ARG A 240 -4.05 10.70 27.72
CA ARG A 240 -3.21 11.87 27.43
C ARG A 240 -1.96 11.78 28.30
N VAL A 241 -0.79 12.03 27.71
CA VAL A 241 0.46 12.19 28.44
C VAL A 241 0.44 13.56 29.12
N THR A 242 0.14 13.58 30.41
CA THR A 242 0.58 14.61 31.36
C THR A 242 0.29 14.09 32.77
N GLU A 243 1.28 14.25 33.64
CA GLU A 243 1.24 14.03 35.10
C GLU A 243 1.36 12.58 35.60
N THR A 244 2.57 12.26 36.08
CA THR A 244 2.80 11.21 37.07
C THR A 244 2.40 11.72 38.45
N PRO A 245 1.71 10.91 39.25
CA PRO A 245 2.21 10.63 40.60
C PRO A 245 2.20 9.13 40.90
N GLY A 246 3.17 8.73 41.73
CA GLY A 246 3.36 7.36 42.18
C GLY A 246 2.52 6.95 43.39
N MET A 247 2.80 5.71 43.83
CA MET A 247 2.13 4.88 44.86
C MET A 247 0.86 4.20 44.31
N GLU A 248 0.72 2.88 44.32
CA GLU A 248 1.02 1.91 45.38
C GLU A 248 1.59 0.58 44.86
N ARG A 249 2.44 -0.04 45.69
CA ARG A 249 3.02 -1.38 45.51
C ARG A 249 2.11 -2.45 46.13
N ALA A 250 2.28 -3.64 45.54
CA ALA A 250 2.28 -4.97 46.16
C ALA A 250 0.99 -5.81 46.10
N SER A 251 0.99 -6.77 45.15
CA SER A 251 0.80 -8.20 45.48
C SER A 251 1.09 -9.09 44.27
N GLY A 252 2.15 -9.91 44.34
CA GLY A 252 2.23 -11.20 43.62
C GLY A 252 3.21 -11.32 42.45
N GLY A 253 4.48 -11.60 42.75
CA GLY A 253 5.53 -12.01 41.82
C GLY A 253 6.40 -10.84 41.37
N GLU A 254 7.70 -10.87 41.66
CA GLU A 254 8.62 -9.92 41.03
C GLU A 254 8.43 -10.03 39.50
N PRO A 255 8.01 -8.94 38.83
CA PRO A 255 7.93 -8.98 37.40
C PRO A 255 9.34 -9.21 36.87
N LEU A 256 9.47 -10.16 35.95
CA LEU A 256 10.64 -10.24 35.08
C LEU A 256 11.02 -8.82 34.69
N GLY A 257 12.31 -8.46 34.77
CA GLY A 257 12.77 -7.15 34.32
C GLY A 257 12.12 -6.81 32.97
N SER A 258 11.59 -5.58 32.83
CA SER A 258 10.71 -5.18 31.72
C SER A 258 11.23 -5.62 30.34
N GLU A 259 12.54 -5.62 30.14
CA GLU A 259 13.18 -6.10 28.91
C GLU A 259 12.98 -7.59 28.61
N LEU A 260 13.03 -8.47 29.62
CA LEU A 260 12.84 -9.90 29.45
C LEU A 260 11.36 -10.25 29.24
N SER A 261 10.46 -9.52 29.91
CA SER A 261 9.01 -9.65 29.75
C SER A 261 8.56 -9.19 28.35
N GLU A 262 9.10 -8.07 27.84
CA GLU A 262 8.84 -7.58 26.48
C GLU A 262 9.36 -8.52 25.40
N ARG A 263 10.44 -9.26 25.67
CA ARG A 263 10.98 -10.30 24.79
C ARG A 263 10.17 -11.60 24.82
N GLY A 264 9.07 -11.65 25.57
CA GLY A 264 8.15 -12.78 25.62
C GLY A 264 8.65 -13.94 26.49
N TYR A 265 9.47 -13.67 27.51
CA TYR A 265 9.84 -14.65 28.52
C TYR A 265 8.99 -14.46 29.79
N ARG A 266 8.83 -15.54 30.56
CA ARG A 266 8.17 -15.56 31.87
C ARG A 266 8.88 -16.56 32.76
N TYR A 267 8.72 -16.42 34.08
CA TYR A 267 9.08 -17.50 34.99
C TYR A 267 8.18 -18.71 34.70
N ALA A 268 8.79 -19.90 34.58
CA ALA A 268 8.06 -21.13 34.47
C ALA A 268 7.23 -21.29 35.75
N ARG A 269 5.92 -21.55 35.60
CA ARG A 269 5.10 -21.92 36.76
C ARG A 269 5.64 -23.26 37.25
N HIS A 270 6.22 -23.28 38.45
CA HIS A 270 6.60 -24.52 39.11
C HIS A 270 5.37 -25.44 39.15
N THR A 271 5.32 -26.46 38.28
CA THR A 271 4.62 -27.68 38.62
C THR A 271 5.57 -28.42 39.54
N ALA A 272 5.32 -28.34 40.84
CA ALA A 272 6.01 -29.17 41.82
C ALA A 272 5.82 -30.63 41.39
N SER A 273 6.83 -31.23 40.75
CA SER A 273 6.89 -32.67 40.63
C SER A 273 7.47 -33.16 41.94
N HIS A 274 6.61 -33.72 42.79
CA HIS A 274 7.02 -34.59 43.88
C HIS A 274 8.09 -35.57 43.38
N ARG A 275 9.31 -35.40 43.88
CA ARG A 275 10.18 -36.50 44.32
C ARG A 275 11.31 -35.88 45.13
N ASP A 276 11.11 -35.95 46.44
CA ASP A 276 12.13 -35.76 47.45
C ASP A 276 13.32 -36.68 47.17
N THR A 277 14.50 -36.08 47.04
CA THR A 277 15.74 -36.68 47.56
C THR A 277 16.50 -35.57 48.25
N ALA A 278 16.61 -35.71 49.57
CA ALA A 278 17.31 -34.82 50.48
C ALA A 278 18.80 -34.67 50.11
N ASP A 279 19.38 -33.55 50.52
CA ASP A 279 20.83 -33.23 50.62
C ASP A 279 21.48 -32.32 49.57
N THR A 280 20.73 -31.49 48.86
CA THR A 280 21.28 -30.24 48.30
C THR A 280 20.42 -29.05 48.71
N PRO A 281 20.99 -27.95 49.23
CA PRO A 281 20.23 -26.71 49.39
C PRO A 281 19.84 -26.27 47.98
N ASP A 282 18.58 -26.49 47.62
CA ASP A 282 17.97 -25.94 46.42
C ASP A 282 18.05 -24.41 46.55
N LEU A 283 19.09 -23.83 45.96
CA LEU A 283 18.95 -22.52 45.36
C LEU A 283 17.87 -22.72 44.29
N ASP A 284 16.63 -22.34 44.62
CA ASP A 284 15.53 -22.19 43.68
C ASP A 284 15.96 -21.19 42.62
N ILE A 285 16.76 -21.63 41.64
CA ILE A 285 17.17 -20.81 40.51
C ILE A 285 15.92 -20.72 39.64
N PRO A 286 15.28 -19.54 39.55
CA PRO A 286 14.01 -19.43 38.86
C PRO A 286 14.23 -19.75 37.38
N VAL A 287 13.51 -20.76 36.89
CA VAL A 287 13.64 -21.23 35.51
C VAL A 287 12.82 -20.33 34.60
N LEU A 288 13.48 -19.70 33.63
CA LEU A 288 12.85 -18.84 32.62
C LEU A 288 12.38 -19.69 31.43
N GLU A 289 11.12 -19.51 31.02
CA GLU A 289 10.53 -20.11 29.82
C GLU A 289 9.88 -19.03 28.93
N ARG A 290 9.57 -19.36 27.68
CA ARG A 290 8.84 -18.44 26.79
C ARG A 290 7.35 -18.40 27.14
N ALA A 291 6.76 -17.21 27.04
CA ALA A 291 5.34 -16.98 27.24
C ALA A 291 4.48 -17.52 26.08
N THR A 292 5.08 -17.69 24.90
CA THR A 292 4.45 -18.28 23.70
C THR A 292 5.06 -19.67 23.41
N PRO A 293 4.23 -20.68 23.07
CA PRO A 293 4.71 -22.03 22.77
C PRO A 293 5.71 -22.04 21.60
N SER A 294 6.86 -22.66 21.81
CA SER A 294 7.95 -22.80 20.84
C SER A 294 7.81 -24.10 20.05
N GLN A 295 8.26 -24.12 18.79
CA GLN A 295 8.46 -25.38 18.03
C GLN A 295 9.80 -26.06 18.35
N LEU A 296 10.61 -25.45 19.22
CA LEU A 296 11.88 -25.99 19.70
C LEU A 296 11.66 -27.08 20.76
N THR A 297 12.66 -27.93 20.97
CA THR A 297 12.62 -28.87 22.09
C THR A 297 12.76 -28.10 23.42
N PRO A 298 12.21 -28.63 24.54
CA PRO A 298 12.33 -27.96 25.84
C PRO A 298 13.78 -27.68 26.28
N ALA A 299 14.75 -28.50 25.83
CA ALA A 299 16.17 -28.29 26.10
C ALA A 299 16.75 -27.09 25.33
N ASP A 300 16.32 -26.89 24.08
CA ASP A 300 16.73 -25.77 23.23
C ASP A 300 16.14 -24.45 23.72
N ASP A 301 14.88 -24.48 24.19
CA ASP A 301 14.19 -23.28 24.70
C ASP A 301 14.87 -22.78 25.99
N ARG A 302 15.28 -23.70 26.88
CA ARG A 302 16.05 -23.37 28.10
C ARG A 302 17.44 -22.80 27.77
N ARG A 303 18.11 -23.33 26.73
CA ARG A 303 19.42 -22.82 26.29
C ARG A 303 19.30 -21.42 25.67
N ALA A 304 18.27 -21.18 24.85
CA ALA A 304 18.00 -19.87 24.26
C ALA A 304 17.63 -18.83 25.32
N ALA A 305 16.85 -19.20 26.34
CA ALA A 305 16.54 -18.33 27.47
C ALA A 305 17.79 -17.97 28.29
N ARG A 306 18.66 -18.94 28.59
CA ARG A 306 19.95 -18.70 29.28
C ARG A 306 20.87 -17.78 28.48
N GLN A 307 20.95 -17.97 27.16
CA GLN A 307 21.74 -17.12 26.28
C GLN A 307 21.16 -15.69 26.20
N ALA A 308 19.83 -15.54 26.16
CA ALA A 308 19.18 -14.22 26.17
C ALA A 308 19.43 -13.44 27.47
N VAL A 309 19.50 -14.12 28.61
CA VAL A 309 19.83 -13.55 29.92
C VAL A 309 21.32 -13.16 29.98
N GLN A 310 22.21 -14.03 29.50
CA GLN A 310 23.65 -13.71 29.41
C GLN A 310 23.93 -12.52 28.49
N MET A 311 23.20 -12.41 27.37
CA MET A 311 23.30 -11.29 26.43
C MET A 311 22.64 -10.01 26.96
N ALA A 312 21.65 -10.09 27.86
CA ALA A 312 21.06 -8.91 28.49
C ALA A 312 22.04 -8.19 29.45
N ALA A 313 23.00 -8.91 30.02
CA ALA A 313 24.05 -8.32 30.86
C ALA A 313 25.11 -7.52 30.07
N THR A 314 25.16 -7.67 28.75
CA THR A 314 26.13 -7.00 27.86
C THR A 314 25.39 -6.29 26.74
N GLN A 315 25.14 -5.00 26.92
CA GLN A 315 24.42 -4.08 26.01
C GLN A 315 24.56 -4.41 24.50
N THR A 316 23.46 -4.85 23.88
CA THR A 316 22.94 -4.46 22.55
C THR A 316 21.70 -5.32 22.22
N LEU A 317 20.60 -4.68 21.83
CA LEU A 317 19.29 -5.30 21.61
C LEU A 317 19.31 -6.27 20.40
N ALA A 318 19.43 -7.57 20.64
CA ALA A 318 19.26 -8.60 19.60
C ALA A 318 17.84 -8.56 19.02
N THR A 319 17.72 -8.55 17.69
CA THR A 319 16.41 -8.65 17.00
C THR A 319 15.92 -10.10 16.99
N GLN A 320 14.61 -10.33 16.78
CA GLN A 320 14.06 -11.69 16.59
C GLN A 320 14.71 -12.44 15.41
N GLU A 321 15.30 -11.72 14.44
CA GLU A 321 16.03 -12.30 13.31
C GLU A 321 17.47 -12.71 13.67
N ASP A 322 18.10 -12.06 14.65
CA ASP A 322 19.46 -12.37 15.08
C ASP A 322 19.56 -13.67 15.88
N VAL A 323 18.44 -14.16 16.42
CA VAL A 323 18.39 -15.41 17.21
C VAL A 323 18.69 -16.65 16.37
N HIS A 324 18.77 -16.53 15.04
CA HIS A 324 19.01 -17.65 14.13
C HIS A 324 20.25 -17.51 13.24
N ARG A 325 21.03 -16.42 13.38
CA ARG A 325 22.21 -16.16 12.56
C ARG A 325 23.46 -16.80 13.19
N LEU A 326 24.36 -17.27 12.33
CA LEU A 326 25.63 -17.87 12.74
C LEU A 326 26.69 -16.79 12.95
N THR A 327 27.59 -17.02 13.90
CA THR A 327 28.74 -16.15 14.12
C THR A 327 29.77 -16.31 12.99
N PRO A 328 30.62 -15.29 12.70
CA PRO A 328 31.68 -15.41 11.70
C PRO A 328 32.59 -16.63 11.91
N TRP A 329 32.90 -16.97 13.17
CA TRP A 329 33.67 -18.15 13.52
C TRP A 329 32.95 -19.44 13.11
N GLN A 330 31.65 -19.58 13.42
CA GLN A 330 30.87 -20.75 12.98
C GLN A 330 30.79 -20.86 11.46
N ILE A 331 30.70 -19.74 10.74
CA ILE A 331 30.72 -19.74 9.26
C ILE A 331 32.06 -20.30 8.75
N GLN A 332 33.18 -19.85 9.31
CA GLN A 332 34.50 -20.36 8.93
C GLN A 332 34.62 -21.87 9.18
N GLN A 333 34.17 -22.34 10.35
CA GLN A 333 34.16 -23.76 10.67
C GLN A 333 33.29 -24.56 9.69
N VAL A 334 32.10 -24.07 9.35
CA VAL A 334 31.22 -24.71 8.35
C VAL A 334 31.89 -24.77 6.97
N LEU A 335 32.53 -23.69 6.54
CA LEU A 335 33.22 -23.63 5.23
C LEU A 335 34.44 -24.55 5.16
N SER A 336 35.06 -24.88 6.29
CA SER A 336 36.18 -25.84 6.37
C SER A 336 35.78 -27.32 6.39
N LEU A 337 34.48 -27.63 6.51
CA LEU A 337 34.06 -29.03 6.58
C LEU A 337 34.28 -29.75 5.23
N PRO A 338 34.82 -30.97 5.24
CA PRO A 338 34.85 -31.82 4.06
C PRO A 338 33.43 -32.31 3.78
N LEU A 339 32.84 -31.81 2.69
CA LEU A 339 31.46 -32.12 2.30
C LEU A 339 31.41 -32.62 0.86
N PRO A 340 30.43 -33.48 0.51
CA PRO A 340 30.24 -33.88 -0.87
C PRO A 340 29.86 -32.68 -1.76
N PRO A 341 30.03 -32.77 -3.09
CA PRO A 341 29.89 -31.64 -4.00
C PRO A 341 28.56 -30.89 -3.87
N ALA A 342 27.44 -31.60 -3.74
CA ALA A 342 26.10 -30.99 -3.67
C ALA A 342 25.92 -30.13 -2.40
N GLU A 343 26.32 -30.64 -1.23
CA GLU A 343 26.27 -29.90 0.03
C GLU A 343 27.29 -28.76 0.07
N TRP A 344 28.47 -28.97 -0.53
CA TRP A 344 29.52 -27.95 -0.66
C TRP A 344 29.05 -26.74 -1.47
N VAL A 345 28.41 -26.98 -2.63
CA VAL A 345 27.80 -25.93 -3.47
C VAL A 345 26.64 -25.26 -2.73
N LEU A 346 25.77 -26.05 -2.09
CA LEU A 346 24.59 -25.54 -1.38
C LEU A 346 24.97 -24.52 -0.29
N ILE A 347 25.98 -24.82 0.54
CA ILE A 347 26.43 -23.88 1.60
C ILE A 347 26.83 -22.54 1.02
N ARG A 348 27.66 -22.55 -0.04
CA ARG A 348 28.22 -21.33 -0.66
C ARG A 348 27.14 -20.49 -1.29
N LEU A 349 26.26 -21.10 -2.07
CA LEU A 349 25.12 -20.40 -2.66
C LEU A 349 24.18 -19.84 -1.58
N LEU A 350 23.91 -20.57 -0.50
CA LEU A 350 23.08 -20.07 0.62
C LEU A 350 23.73 -18.88 1.33
N LEU A 351 25.03 -18.92 1.59
CA LEU A 351 25.75 -17.83 2.26
C LEU A 351 25.87 -16.58 1.37
N VAL A 352 26.10 -16.75 0.08
CA VAL A 352 26.29 -15.62 -0.86
C VAL A 352 24.97 -15.01 -1.32
N THR A 353 23.92 -15.80 -1.51
CA THR A 353 22.63 -15.27 -1.99
C THR A 353 21.59 -15.08 -0.89
N GLY A 354 21.62 -15.89 0.17
CA GLY A 354 20.54 -15.91 1.16
C GLY A 354 19.21 -16.38 0.59
N MET A 355 19.22 -17.00 -0.61
CA MET A 355 18.02 -17.53 -1.27
C MET A 355 17.33 -18.55 -0.34
N PRO A 356 15.99 -18.55 -0.24
CA PRO A 356 15.29 -19.55 0.56
C PRO A 356 15.71 -20.97 0.18
N VAL A 357 16.02 -21.80 1.17
CA VAL A 357 16.55 -23.16 0.94
C VAL A 357 15.60 -23.95 0.04
N SER A 358 14.30 -23.88 0.32
CA SER A 358 13.24 -24.54 -0.45
C SER A 358 13.20 -24.15 -1.93
N ARG A 359 13.71 -22.97 -2.27
CA ARG A 359 13.82 -22.49 -3.65
C ARG A 359 15.14 -22.92 -4.29
N LEU A 360 16.25 -22.83 -3.55
CA LEU A 360 17.55 -23.16 -4.10
C LEU A 360 17.69 -24.65 -4.43
N ILE A 361 17.07 -25.54 -3.62
CA ILE A 361 17.10 -26.98 -3.88
C ILE A 361 16.31 -27.42 -5.12
N THR A 362 15.46 -26.54 -5.66
CA THR A 362 14.76 -26.81 -6.93
C THR A 362 15.58 -26.41 -8.15
N LEU A 363 16.87 -26.08 -7.97
CA LEU A 363 17.79 -25.80 -9.07
C LEU A 363 17.71 -26.89 -10.15
N GLN A 364 17.46 -26.50 -11.39
CA GLN A 364 17.37 -27.38 -12.54
C GLN A 364 18.53 -27.15 -13.51
N ARG A 365 19.09 -28.24 -14.03
CA ARG A 365 20.02 -28.21 -15.15
C ARG A 365 19.22 -27.91 -16.43
N SER A 366 19.69 -26.95 -17.21
CA SER A 366 19.10 -26.61 -18.50
C SER A 366 20.12 -26.85 -19.63
N PRO A 367 19.75 -27.59 -20.70
CA PRO A 367 20.67 -27.95 -21.78
C PRO A 367 20.94 -26.80 -22.77
N HIS A 368 20.14 -25.73 -22.77
CA HIS A 368 20.28 -24.61 -23.71
C HIS A 368 20.30 -23.27 -22.98
N ASP A 369 21.15 -22.34 -23.42
CA ASP A 369 21.21 -20.94 -22.94
C ASP A 369 20.01 -20.08 -23.41
N SER A 370 18.99 -20.71 -24.02
CA SER A 370 17.80 -20.04 -24.49
C SER A 370 17.09 -19.30 -23.35
N GLU A 371 16.62 -18.07 -23.61
CA GLU A 371 15.75 -17.37 -22.68
C GLU A 371 14.48 -18.19 -22.46
N SER A 372 14.22 -18.58 -21.22
CA SER A 372 12.98 -19.26 -20.85
C SER A 372 11.79 -18.38 -21.26
N THR A 373 10.95 -18.88 -22.17
CA THR A 373 9.69 -18.26 -22.60
C THR A 373 8.55 -18.52 -21.61
N ALA A 374 8.82 -19.21 -20.49
CA ALA A 374 7.80 -19.54 -19.50
C ALA A 374 7.56 -18.33 -18.56
N ASP A 375 6.38 -17.73 -18.65
CA ASP A 375 5.96 -16.57 -17.87
C ASP A 375 5.63 -16.87 -16.39
N ALA A 376 5.87 -18.08 -15.89
CA ALA A 376 5.41 -18.49 -14.58
C ALA A 376 6.31 -17.93 -13.45
N PRO A 377 5.75 -17.20 -12.46
CA PRO A 377 6.51 -16.69 -11.31
C PRO A 377 7.02 -17.78 -10.36
N ALA A 378 6.65 -19.05 -10.60
CA ALA A 378 7.06 -20.21 -9.83
C ALA A 378 8.30 -20.91 -10.41
N ASP A 379 8.91 -20.39 -11.47
CA ASP A 379 9.98 -21.08 -12.16
C ASP A 379 11.19 -21.36 -11.24
N PRO A 380 11.71 -22.59 -11.29
CA PRO A 380 12.90 -22.98 -10.53
C PRO A 380 14.13 -22.19 -11.02
N PRO A 381 15.14 -21.98 -10.15
CA PRO A 381 16.44 -21.51 -10.62
C PRO A 381 17.00 -22.45 -11.70
N GLN A 382 17.61 -21.90 -12.74
CA GLN A 382 18.14 -22.63 -13.88
C GLN A 382 19.66 -22.49 -13.93
N TRP A 383 20.37 -23.60 -14.07
CA TRP A 383 21.82 -23.63 -14.27
C TRP A 383 22.13 -24.19 -15.66
N HIS A 384 22.96 -23.46 -16.39
CA HIS A 384 23.42 -23.79 -17.74
C HIS A 384 24.89 -24.20 -17.67
N PRO A 385 25.21 -25.50 -17.78
CA PRO A 385 26.57 -25.99 -17.53
C PRO A 385 27.60 -25.51 -18.56
N ALA A 386 27.19 -25.37 -19.83
CA ALA A 386 28.08 -25.00 -20.93
C ALA A 386 28.60 -23.56 -20.81
N SER A 387 27.75 -22.65 -20.36
CA SER A 387 28.10 -21.23 -20.15
C SER A 387 28.49 -20.90 -18.71
N ALA A 388 28.44 -21.89 -17.80
CA ALA A 388 28.55 -21.72 -16.36
C ALA A 388 27.59 -20.63 -15.82
N THR A 389 26.39 -20.52 -16.39
CA THR A 389 25.44 -19.45 -16.06
C THR A 389 24.36 -19.96 -15.11
N TRP A 390 24.02 -19.17 -14.10
CA TRP A 390 22.92 -19.40 -13.18
C TRP A 390 21.89 -18.27 -13.29
N ARG A 391 20.63 -18.64 -13.49
CA ARG A 391 19.51 -17.72 -13.75
C ARG A 391 18.35 -17.97 -12.81
N TYR A 392 17.75 -16.92 -12.29
CA TYR A 392 16.53 -17.02 -11.49
C TYR A 392 15.73 -15.71 -11.49
N ARG A 393 14.41 -15.82 -11.38
CA ARG A 393 13.49 -14.67 -11.45
C ARG A 393 13.29 -13.96 -10.11
N LEU A 394 13.16 -12.64 -10.09
CA LEU A 394 12.69 -11.90 -8.91
C LEU A 394 11.23 -12.27 -8.61
N ARG A 395 10.92 -12.67 -7.37
CA ARG A 395 9.57 -13.12 -6.98
C ARG A 395 8.62 -11.99 -6.59
N ASP A 396 9.17 -10.85 -6.18
CA ASP A 396 8.45 -9.66 -5.78
C ASP A 396 9.30 -8.42 -6.12
N GLY A 397 8.73 -7.22 -5.92
CA GLY A 397 9.38 -5.96 -6.25
C GLY A 397 8.98 -5.41 -7.62
N PRO A 398 9.87 -5.43 -8.64
CA PRO A 398 9.57 -4.90 -9.96
C PRO A 398 8.41 -5.64 -10.64
N SER A 399 7.61 -4.90 -11.40
CA SER A 399 6.49 -5.44 -12.19
C SER A 399 6.94 -5.75 -13.62
N PRO A 400 6.22 -6.63 -14.35
CA PRO A 400 6.44 -6.83 -15.79
C PRO A 400 6.34 -5.50 -16.56
N ALA A 401 7.05 -5.43 -17.68
CA ALA A 401 7.02 -4.25 -18.53
C ALA A 401 5.65 -4.12 -19.23
N PRO A 402 5.27 -2.91 -19.69
CA PRO A 402 3.98 -2.69 -20.35
C PRO A 402 3.76 -3.51 -21.62
N ASP A 403 4.84 -3.86 -22.31
CA ASP A 403 4.89 -4.73 -23.50
C ASP A 403 4.84 -6.22 -23.16
N GLY A 404 4.74 -6.58 -21.88
CA GLY A 404 4.77 -7.95 -21.39
C GLY A 404 6.18 -8.51 -21.17
N SER A 405 7.25 -7.77 -21.51
CA SER A 405 8.61 -8.24 -21.30
C SER A 405 8.91 -8.49 -19.82
N THR A 406 9.60 -9.60 -19.54
CA THR A 406 10.02 -10.01 -18.20
C THR A 406 11.53 -10.12 -18.05
N ALA A 407 12.31 -9.74 -19.07
CA ALA A 407 13.78 -9.88 -19.07
C ALA A 407 14.44 -9.20 -17.87
N HIS A 408 14.01 -7.99 -17.51
CA HIS A 408 14.49 -7.24 -16.34
C HIS A 408 14.14 -7.86 -14.98
N LEU A 409 13.30 -8.90 -14.96
CA LEU A 409 12.97 -9.66 -13.75
C LEU A 409 13.95 -10.82 -13.52
N TRP A 410 14.81 -11.15 -14.48
CA TRP A 410 15.76 -12.25 -14.35
C TRP A 410 17.10 -11.76 -13.81
N VAL A 411 17.57 -12.41 -12.75
CA VAL A 411 18.95 -12.31 -12.28
C VAL A 411 19.76 -13.37 -13.01
N THR A 412 20.81 -12.95 -13.69
CA THR A 412 21.72 -13.83 -14.44
C THR A 412 23.13 -13.63 -13.91
N LEU A 413 23.72 -14.69 -13.35
CA LEU A 413 25.04 -14.69 -12.74
C LEU A 413 25.92 -15.76 -13.39
N ARG A 414 27.20 -15.48 -13.58
CA ARG A 414 28.20 -16.48 -13.92
C ARG A 414 28.68 -17.17 -12.64
N LEU A 415 28.69 -18.49 -12.65
CA LEU A 415 29.26 -19.30 -11.58
C LEU A 415 30.78 -19.38 -11.73
N PRO A 416 31.54 -19.35 -10.62
CA PRO A 416 32.96 -19.70 -10.63
C PRO A 416 33.15 -21.13 -11.13
N GLU A 417 34.29 -21.39 -11.78
CA GLU A 417 34.64 -22.69 -12.37
C GLU A 417 34.53 -23.82 -11.33
N ASP A 418 35.08 -23.63 -10.13
CA ASP A 418 34.98 -24.57 -9.02
C ASP A 418 33.53 -24.96 -8.66
N LEU A 419 32.57 -24.02 -8.71
CA LEU A 419 31.15 -24.34 -8.48
C LEU A 419 30.56 -25.11 -9.65
N ASN A 420 30.88 -24.69 -10.87
CA ASN A 420 30.34 -25.30 -12.08
C ASN A 420 30.80 -26.76 -12.18
N ASP A 421 32.08 -27.03 -11.90
CA ASP A 421 32.66 -28.38 -11.91
C ASP A 421 32.06 -29.24 -10.80
N ALA A 422 31.87 -28.68 -9.60
CA ALA A 422 31.20 -29.37 -8.51
C ALA A 422 29.75 -29.75 -8.88
N LEU A 423 29.01 -28.87 -9.57
CA LEU A 423 27.67 -29.18 -10.08
C LEU A 423 27.70 -30.22 -11.22
N LEU A 424 28.68 -30.16 -12.13
CA LEU A 424 28.89 -31.12 -13.21
C LEU A 424 29.18 -32.53 -12.71
N SER A 425 29.86 -32.65 -11.55
CA SER A 425 30.14 -33.94 -10.92
C SER A 425 28.88 -34.68 -10.43
N ILE A 426 27.74 -34.01 -10.39
CA ILE A 426 26.46 -34.55 -9.92
C ILE A 426 25.61 -34.96 -11.14
N ALA A 427 25.44 -36.27 -11.34
CA ALA A 427 24.62 -36.82 -12.42
C ALA A 427 23.10 -36.72 -12.12
N SER A 428 22.57 -35.50 -12.07
CA SER A 428 21.14 -35.24 -11.84
C SER A 428 20.69 -33.97 -12.57
N GLU A 429 19.47 -33.99 -13.11
CA GLU A 429 18.79 -32.80 -13.64
C GLU A 429 18.41 -31.80 -12.52
N THR A 430 18.34 -32.26 -11.27
CA THR A 430 18.14 -31.42 -10.09
C THR A 430 19.26 -31.65 -9.08
N PRO A 431 20.45 -31.05 -9.29
CA PRO A 431 21.67 -31.44 -8.57
C PRO A 431 21.63 -31.17 -7.05
N LEU A 432 20.76 -30.27 -6.59
CA LEU A 432 20.63 -29.92 -5.17
C LEU A 432 19.42 -30.58 -4.47
N ALA A 433 18.64 -31.39 -5.19
CA ALA A 433 17.48 -32.06 -4.61
C ALA A 433 17.90 -33.03 -3.47
N GLY A 434 17.23 -32.91 -2.33
CA GLY A 434 17.50 -33.73 -1.13
C GLY A 434 18.78 -33.38 -0.36
N SER A 435 19.60 -32.43 -0.83
CA SER A 435 20.86 -32.05 -0.18
C SER A 435 20.66 -31.41 1.19
N THR A 436 19.53 -30.75 1.45
CA THR A 436 19.25 -30.10 2.75
C THR A 436 19.28 -31.07 3.93
N SER A 437 18.63 -32.23 3.80
CA SER A 437 18.56 -33.22 4.90
C SER A 437 19.92 -33.86 5.16
N ARG A 438 20.72 -34.07 4.11
CA ARG A 438 22.09 -34.60 4.20
C ARG A 438 23.03 -33.57 4.84
N LEU A 439 22.98 -32.32 4.37
CA LEU A 439 23.73 -31.19 4.92
C LEU A 439 23.42 -31.02 6.42
N ASN A 440 22.15 -30.92 6.80
CA ASN A 440 21.78 -30.75 8.21
C ASN A 440 22.22 -31.93 9.10
N ARG A 441 22.30 -33.16 8.56
CA ARG A 441 22.84 -34.32 9.27
C ARG A 441 24.35 -34.20 9.48
N HIS A 442 25.11 -33.75 8.48
CA HIS A 442 26.54 -33.51 8.61
C HIS A 442 26.82 -32.37 9.59
N LEU A 443 26.10 -31.25 9.49
CA LEU A 443 26.24 -30.12 10.41
C LEU A 443 25.89 -30.52 11.85
N ARG A 444 24.82 -31.30 12.07
CA ARG A 444 24.48 -31.80 13.40
C ARG A 444 25.56 -32.71 13.97
N ARG A 445 26.18 -33.56 13.16
CA ARG A 445 27.29 -34.43 13.60
C ARG A 445 28.54 -33.63 13.95
N ALA A 446 28.88 -32.62 13.14
CA ALA A 446 30.08 -31.82 13.33
C ALA A 446 29.97 -30.83 14.50
N PHE A 447 28.76 -30.28 14.73
CA PHE A 447 28.53 -29.21 15.72
C PHE A 447 27.62 -29.61 16.88
N GLY A 448 27.31 -30.90 17.04
CA GLY A 448 26.41 -31.40 18.07
C GLY A 448 26.86 -31.06 19.50
N ASP A 449 28.17 -31.11 19.71
CA ASP A 449 28.82 -30.86 21.00
C ASP A 449 29.51 -29.49 21.07
N THR A 450 29.39 -28.66 20.03
CA THR A 450 30.00 -27.33 20.01
C THR A 450 29.10 -26.32 20.71
N PRO A 451 29.63 -25.44 21.59
CA PRO A 451 28.83 -24.39 22.21
C PRO A 451 28.27 -23.41 21.16
N GLY A 452 27.01 -23.02 21.34
CA GLY A 452 26.29 -22.09 20.46
C GLY A 452 25.18 -22.73 19.64
N ILE A 453 24.66 -21.99 18.66
CA ILE A 453 23.54 -22.43 17.82
C ILE A 453 24.07 -23.38 16.74
N THR A 454 23.55 -24.61 16.67
CA THR A 454 23.96 -25.60 15.65
C THR A 454 23.70 -25.07 14.22
N PRO A 455 24.69 -25.05 13.32
CA PRO A 455 24.47 -24.66 11.93
C PRO A 455 23.41 -25.54 11.23
N THR A 456 22.57 -24.92 10.39
CA THR A 456 21.63 -25.59 9.50
C THR A 456 21.56 -24.83 8.18
N ALA A 457 21.02 -25.45 7.12
CA ALA A 457 20.83 -24.79 5.82
C ALA A 457 20.05 -23.47 5.93
N GLU A 458 18.96 -23.45 6.71
CA GLU A 458 18.15 -22.23 6.92
C GLU A 458 18.93 -21.14 7.67
N ARG A 459 19.74 -21.54 8.67
CA ARG A 459 20.58 -20.60 9.42
C ARG A 459 21.70 -20.03 8.56
N LEU A 460 22.28 -20.83 7.66
CA LEU A 460 23.24 -20.36 6.65
C LEU A 460 22.59 -19.33 5.72
N ALA A 461 21.39 -19.61 5.20
CA ALA A 461 20.64 -18.67 4.38
C ALA A 461 20.35 -17.35 5.12
N ALA A 462 19.88 -17.44 6.37
CA ALA A 462 19.59 -16.27 7.20
C ALA A 462 20.85 -15.43 7.55
N THR A 463 22.02 -16.08 7.58
CA THR A 463 23.31 -15.43 7.88
C THR A 463 23.87 -14.67 6.70
N SER A 464 23.41 -14.95 5.47
CA SER A 464 23.87 -14.29 4.24
C SER A 464 23.87 -12.77 4.32
N ALA A 465 22.83 -12.17 4.90
CA ALA A 465 22.73 -10.72 5.02
C ALA A 465 23.91 -10.11 5.79
N LEU A 466 24.39 -10.76 6.86
CA LEU A 466 25.55 -10.29 7.63
C LEU A 466 26.85 -10.39 6.83
N LEU A 467 26.98 -11.44 6.02
CA LEU A 467 28.16 -11.67 5.20
C LEU A 467 28.24 -10.69 4.02
N MET A 468 27.10 -10.46 3.37
CA MET A 468 26.99 -9.74 2.10
C MET A 468 26.77 -8.25 2.27
N ARG A 469 26.09 -7.79 3.34
CA ARG A 469 25.80 -6.37 3.53
C ARG A 469 27.05 -5.47 3.54
N PRO A 470 28.18 -5.85 4.16
CA PRO A 470 29.41 -5.05 4.09
C PRO A 470 30.05 -4.98 2.70
N LEU A 471 29.68 -5.86 1.78
CA LEU A 471 30.16 -5.87 0.39
C LEU A 471 29.24 -5.10 -0.55
N ALA A 472 27.97 -4.91 -0.16
CA ALA A 472 26.96 -4.30 -0.99
C ALA A 472 26.80 -2.81 -0.69
N PRO A 473 26.51 -1.97 -1.71
CA PRO A 473 26.22 -0.56 -1.49
C PRO A 473 24.99 -0.35 -0.60
N ASP A 474 23.93 -1.14 -0.80
CA ASP A 474 22.68 -1.06 -0.06
C ASP A 474 22.06 -2.45 0.24
N ASN A 475 20.98 -2.50 1.02
CA ASN A 475 20.24 -3.75 1.25
C ASN A 475 19.56 -4.23 -0.03
N HIS A 476 19.19 -3.32 -0.94
CA HIS A 476 18.50 -3.65 -2.17
C HIS A 476 19.32 -4.62 -3.03
N ALA A 477 20.61 -4.37 -3.26
CA ALA A 477 21.48 -5.28 -4.03
C ALA A 477 21.57 -6.69 -3.42
N VAL A 478 21.65 -6.79 -2.08
CA VAL A 478 21.65 -8.08 -1.38
C VAL A 478 20.33 -8.83 -1.57
N LEU A 479 19.21 -8.12 -1.48
CA LEU A 479 17.88 -8.70 -1.67
C LEU A 479 17.59 -9.06 -3.14
N THR A 480 18.17 -8.32 -4.09
CA THR A 480 18.16 -8.69 -5.52
C THR A 480 18.90 -10.02 -5.73
N LEU A 481 20.10 -10.18 -5.14
CA LEU A 481 20.83 -11.46 -5.17
C LEU A 481 20.03 -12.59 -4.50
N LYS A 482 19.30 -12.31 -3.43
CA LYS A 482 18.38 -13.29 -2.80
C LYS A 482 17.25 -13.75 -3.73
N GLY A 483 16.93 -12.96 -4.75
CA GLY A 483 15.84 -13.22 -5.69
C GLY A 483 14.45 -12.90 -5.14
N GLN A 484 14.37 -12.28 -3.95
CA GLN A 484 13.14 -11.81 -3.30
C GLN A 484 13.45 -10.76 -2.22
N TYR A 485 12.61 -9.73 -2.17
CA TYR A 485 12.71 -8.61 -1.25
C TYR A 485 11.87 -8.83 0.02
N GLY A 486 10.68 -9.43 -0.11
CA GLY A 486 9.73 -9.54 0.98
C GLY A 486 8.85 -8.30 1.16
N MET A 487 7.95 -8.37 2.14
CA MET A 487 6.84 -7.42 2.26
C MET A 487 7.26 -5.96 2.49
N LEU A 488 8.35 -5.73 3.22
CA LEU A 488 8.83 -4.39 3.56
C LEU A 488 9.61 -3.76 2.41
N ASP A 489 10.45 -4.54 1.74
CA ASP A 489 11.40 -4.08 0.73
C ASP A 489 10.87 -4.14 -0.70
N ALA A 490 9.80 -4.90 -0.97
CA ALA A 490 9.28 -5.04 -2.33
C ALA A 490 8.80 -3.69 -2.92
N ALA A 491 8.14 -2.85 -2.12
CA ALA A 491 7.66 -1.56 -2.60
C ALA A 491 8.80 -0.60 -3.02
N PRO A 492 9.82 -0.32 -2.19
CA PRO A 492 10.96 0.51 -2.63
C PRO A 492 11.76 -0.17 -3.76
N ALA A 493 11.91 -1.49 -3.73
CA ALA A 493 12.61 -2.25 -4.77
C ALA A 493 11.96 -2.13 -6.16
N ALA A 494 10.63 -1.95 -6.24
CA ALA A 494 9.94 -1.76 -7.50
C ALA A 494 10.42 -0.53 -8.30
N TYR A 495 11.04 0.44 -7.62
CA TYR A 495 11.50 1.70 -8.21
C TYR A 495 12.95 1.70 -8.65
N ARG A 496 13.73 0.69 -8.27
CA ARG A 496 15.19 0.67 -8.48
C ARG A 496 15.56 -0.28 -9.59
N GLN A 497 16.64 0.05 -10.28
CA GLN A 497 17.27 -0.76 -11.30
C GLN A 497 18.75 -0.90 -10.95
N LEU A 498 19.27 -2.12 -11.06
CA LEU A 498 20.68 -2.45 -10.85
C LEU A 498 21.28 -2.91 -12.17
N ASP A 499 22.51 -2.48 -12.44
CA ASP A 499 23.27 -3.08 -13.53
C ASP A 499 23.71 -4.50 -13.15
N GLY A 500 23.61 -5.43 -14.10
CA GLY A 500 23.97 -6.83 -13.86
C GLY A 500 25.45 -7.02 -13.56
N THR A 501 26.33 -6.14 -14.06
CA THR A 501 27.76 -6.12 -13.74
C THR A 501 28.03 -5.93 -12.25
N SER A 502 27.34 -5.01 -11.58
CA SER A 502 27.47 -4.74 -10.15
C SER A 502 26.93 -5.88 -9.32
N LEU A 503 25.86 -6.54 -9.79
CA LEU A 503 25.35 -7.75 -9.16
C LEU A 503 26.35 -8.91 -9.27
N GLN A 504 26.98 -9.10 -10.44
CA GLN A 504 28.04 -10.09 -10.63
C GLN A 504 29.24 -9.80 -9.72
N GLN A 505 29.72 -8.55 -9.68
CA GLN A 505 30.83 -8.14 -8.81
C GLN A 505 30.52 -8.40 -7.33
N LEU A 506 29.29 -8.11 -6.89
CA LEU A 506 28.87 -8.40 -5.52
C LEU A 506 28.84 -9.91 -5.24
N PHE A 507 28.32 -10.70 -6.19
CA PHE A 507 28.32 -12.15 -6.11
C PHE A 507 29.74 -12.73 -6.03
N ASP A 508 30.65 -12.27 -6.89
CA ASP A 508 32.05 -12.71 -6.94
C ASP A 508 32.80 -12.34 -5.65
N ALA A 509 32.57 -11.14 -5.11
CA ALA A 509 33.12 -10.72 -3.82
C ALA A 509 32.62 -11.63 -2.67
N GLY A 510 31.34 -12.02 -2.71
CA GLY A 510 30.77 -12.99 -1.77
C GLY A 510 31.38 -14.38 -1.89
N MET A 511 31.58 -14.86 -3.12
CA MET A 511 32.22 -16.15 -3.39
C MET A 511 33.68 -16.18 -2.93
N SER A 512 34.41 -15.09 -3.18
CA SER A 512 35.77 -14.89 -2.67
C SER A 512 35.82 -14.95 -1.14
N ARG A 513 34.87 -14.33 -0.43
CA ARG A 513 34.75 -14.46 1.03
C ARG A 513 34.45 -15.88 1.50
N CYS A 514 33.80 -16.69 0.67
CA CYS A 514 33.56 -18.11 0.94
C CYS A 514 34.73 -19.02 0.52
N GLY A 515 35.89 -18.46 0.17
CA GLY A 515 37.12 -19.18 -0.15
C GLY A 515 37.21 -19.69 -1.58
N ILE A 516 36.43 -19.12 -2.51
CA ILE A 516 36.39 -19.55 -3.91
C ILE A 516 37.07 -18.49 -4.77
N ARG A 517 38.03 -18.90 -5.59
CA ARG A 517 38.75 -17.97 -6.45
C ARG A 517 37.85 -17.59 -7.62
N THR A 518 37.47 -16.31 -7.69
CA THR A 518 36.75 -15.76 -8.83
C THR A 518 37.74 -14.98 -9.70
N LEU A 519 37.93 -15.41 -10.95
CA LEU A 519 38.65 -14.60 -11.93
C LEU A 519 37.75 -13.42 -12.32
N SER A 520 38.29 -12.19 -12.27
CA SER A 520 37.64 -10.98 -12.81
C SER A 520 37.53 -11.06 -14.33
N SER A 521 36.78 -12.02 -14.86
CA SER A 521 36.45 -12.07 -16.29
C SER A 521 35.33 -11.07 -16.55
N PRO A 522 35.35 -10.35 -17.69
CA PRO A 522 34.27 -9.45 -18.03
C PRO A 522 32.93 -10.22 -18.08
N PRO A 523 31.82 -9.59 -17.65
CA PRO A 523 30.51 -10.22 -17.69
C PRO A 523 30.18 -10.66 -19.12
N ALA A 524 29.63 -11.87 -19.30
CA ALA A 524 29.10 -12.28 -20.60
C ALA A 524 28.02 -11.29 -21.08
N PRO A 525 27.79 -11.10 -22.39
CA PRO A 525 26.85 -10.10 -22.91
C PRO A 525 25.42 -10.23 -22.34
N ALA A 526 25.00 -11.44 -21.92
CA ALA A 526 23.70 -11.69 -21.29
C ALA A 526 23.54 -11.08 -19.87
N SER A 527 24.64 -10.80 -19.16
CA SER A 527 24.63 -10.20 -17.81
C SER A 527 24.69 -8.68 -17.82
N ALA A 528 24.79 -8.04 -19.00
CA ALA A 528 24.77 -6.58 -19.11
C ALA A 528 23.36 -5.99 -18.98
N GLN A 529 22.31 -6.82 -19.11
CA GLN A 529 20.95 -6.31 -18.99
C GLN A 529 20.65 -5.89 -17.55
N PRO A 530 20.03 -4.71 -17.37
CA PRO A 530 19.72 -4.21 -16.05
C PRO A 530 18.57 -5.01 -15.42
N VAL A 531 18.72 -5.31 -14.13
CA VAL A 531 17.73 -6.03 -13.32
C VAL A 531 16.92 -5.03 -12.51
N GLY A 532 15.62 -5.24 -12.37
CA GLY A 532 14.76 -4.38 -11.55
C GLY A 532 13.79 -3.56 -12.39
N SER A 533 13.70 -2.26 -12.14
CA SER A 533 12.69 -1.44 -12.77
C SER A 533 12.91 -1.23 -14.27
N CYS A 534 11.92 -1.59 -15.10
CA CYS A 534 11.88 -1.29 -16.54
C CYS A 534 11.39 0.13 -16.87
N ARG A 535 11.03 0.94 -15.86
CA ARG A 535 10.46 2.29 -16.06
C ARG A 535 11.48 3.41 -15.83
N ALA A 536 12.64 3.08 -15.27
CA ALA A 536 13.70 4.04 -15.06
C ALA A 536 14.31 4.41 -16.42
N LEU A 537 14.32 5.70 -16.74
CA LEU A 537 15.05 6.28 -17.84
C LEU A 537 16.40 6.82 -17.38
N THR A 538 17.40 6.82 -18.27
CA THR A 538 18.72 7.41 -18.04
C THR A 538 18.66 8.93 -18.02
N ALA A 539 19.73 9.57 -17.53
CA ALA A 539 19.89 11.02 -17.58
C ALA A 539 19.80 11.56 -19.02
N SER A 540 20.45 10.89 -19.98
CA SER A 540 20.43 11.25 -21.41
C SER A 540 19.05 11.15 -22.05
N ALA A 541 18.25 10.16 -21.66
CA ALA A 541 16.86 10.05 -22.10
C ALA A 541 16.01 11.22 -21.58
N TRP A 542 16.19 11.62 -20.31
CA TRP A 542 15.52 12.81 -19.77
C TRP A 542 16.01 14.10 -20.40
N GLN A 543 17.30 14.21 -20.70
CA GLN A 543 17.89 15.36 -21.40
C GLN A 543 17.20 15.64 -22.73
N SER A 544 16.87 14.58 -23.48
CA SER A 544 16.13 14.71 -24.73
C SER A 544 14.76 15.39 -24.51
N TRP A 545 14.04 15.04 -23.44
CA TRP A 545 12.75 15.64 -23.12
C TRP A 545 12.88 17.06 -22.58
N THR A 546 13.87 17.34 -21.73
CA THR A 546 14.09 18.70 -21.22
C THR A 546 14.48 19.66 -22.34
N THR A 547 15.31 19.21 -23.28
CA THR A 547 15.72 20.02 -24.43
C THR A 547 14.53 20.33 -25.33
N ARG A 548 13.71 19.32 -25.67
CA ARG A 548 12.48 19.54 -26.47
C ARG A 548 11.52 20.53 -25.81
N LEU A 549 11.34 20.43 -24.49
CA LEU A 549 10.53 21.40 -23.76
C LEU A 549 11.12 22.81 -23.82
N GLN A 550 12.44 22.96 -23.69
CA GLN A 550 13.10 24.26 -23.79
C GLN A 550 12.97 24.87 -25.18
N GLU A 551 13.15 24.07 -26.24
CA GLU A 551 12.97 24.48 -27.64
C GLU A 551 11.53 24.90 -27.90
N ALA A 552 10.55 24.11 -27.46
CA ALA A 552 9.14 24.45 -27.59
C ALA A 552 8.76 25.72 -26.81
N ILE A 553 9.34 25.94 -25.62
CA ILE A 553 9.15 27.20 -24.87
C ILE A 553 9.70 28.39 -25.67
N ALA A 554 10.88 28.25 -26.28
CA ALA A 554 11.46 29.31 -27.10
C ALA A 554 10.61 29.60 -28.34
N GLN A 555 10.14 28.59 -29.05
CA GLN A 555 9.25 28.75 -30.22
C GLN A 555 7.90 29.37 -29.83
N ALA A 556 7.31 28.95 -28.71
CA ALA A 556 6.04 29.52 -28.23
C ALA A 556 6.18 30.99 -27.78
N ARG A 557 7.41 31.46 -27.54
CA ARG A 557 7.72 32.84 -27.18
C ARG A 557 7.68 33.78 -28.39
N GLU A 558 8.13 33.33 -29.56
CA GLU A 558 8.25 34.14 -30.79
C GLU A 558 6.99 34.96 -31.16
N PRO A 559 5.77 34.38 -31.25
CA PRO A 559 4.58 35.14 -31.62
C PRO A 559 4.15 36.17 -30.57
N LEU A 560 4.67 36.06 -29.35
CA LEU A 560 4.37 36.96 -28.23
C LEU A 560 5.37 38.12 -28.18
N ASP A 561 6.64 37.87 -28.47
CA ASP A 561 7.68 38.92 -28.52
C ASP A 561 7.43 39.92 -29.68
N ILE A 562 6.78 39.48 -30.77
CA ILE A 562 6.44 40.34 -31.93
C ILE A 562 5.04 40.97 -31.85
N TRP A 563 4.25 40.61 -30.83
CA TRP A 563 2.89 41.12 -30.68
C TRP A 563 2.93 42.59 -30.20
N LEU A 564 2.22 43.47 -30.90
CA LEU A 564 2.13 44.89 -30.60
C LEU A 564 0.67 45.36 -30.53
N PRO A 565 0.28 46.19 -29.55
CA PRO A 565 -1.01 46.89 -29.56
C PRO A 565 -1.15 47.74 -30.84
N PRO A 566 -2.35 47.85 -31.45
CA PRO A 566 -3.66 47.46 -30.94
C PRO A 566 -4.11 46.04 -31.33
N THR A 567 -3.21 45.17 -31.82
CA THR A 567 -3.63 43.82 -32.28
C THR A 567 -4.26 43.02 -31.13
N PRO A 568 -5.35 42.28 -31.38
CA PRO A 568 -6.00 41.47 -30.34
C PRO A 568 -5.00 40.53 -29.67
N LEU A 569 -5.12 40.36 -28.36
CA LEU A 569 -4.21 39.50 -27.59
C LEU A 569 -4.27 38.06 -28.15
N PRO A 570 -3.13 37.47 -28.57
CA PRO A 570 -3.07 36.09 -29.06
C PRO A 570 -3.19 35.11 -27.87
N ILE A 571 -4.39 35.01 -27.30
CA ILE A 571 -4.66 34.28 -26.05
C ILE A 571 -4.25 32.81 -26.10
N ALA A 572 -4.39 32.17 -27.25
CA ALA A 572 -3.97 30.78 -27.45
C ALA A 572 -2.44 30.63 -27.32
N SER A 573 -1.66 31.57 -27.86
CA SER A 573 -0.20 31.59 -27.76
C SER A 573 0.25 31.86 -26.33
N VAL A 574 -0.40 32.81 -25.63
CA VAL A 574 -0.14 33.07 -24.20
C VAL A 574 -0.36 31.81 -23.36
N VAL A 575 -1.50 31.15 -23.55
CA VAL A 575 -1.82 29.92 -22.82
C VAL A 575 -0.85 28.78 -23.17
N ALA A 576 -0.49 28.62 -24.45
CA ALA A 576 0.48 27.61 -24.87
C ALA A 576 1.86 27.82 -24.23
N TYR A 577 2.36 29.06 -24.23
CA TYR A 577 3.62 29.42 -23.58
C TYR A 577 3.60 29.08 -22.08
N VAL A 578 2.56 29.51 -21.36
CA VAL A 578 2.41 29.22 -19.92
C VAL A 578 2.28 27.72 -19.67
N GLN A 579 1.54 26.97 -20.49
CA GLN A 579 1.42 25.52 -20.37
C GLN A 579 2.78 24.82 -20.50
N LEU A 580 3.62 25.22 -21.46
CA LEU A 580 4.95 24.65 -21.67
C LEU A 580 5.89 24.95 -20.49
N VAL A 581 5.93 26.20 -19.99
CA VAL A 581 6.73 26.56 -18.80
C VAL A 581 6.23 25.81 -17.56
N THR A 582 4.92 25.61 -17.43
CA THR A 582 4.33 24.83 -16.33
C THR A 582 4.76 23.36 -16.40
N ALA A 583 4.71 22.76 -17.61
CA ALA A 583 5.15 21.39 -17.83
C ALA A 583 6.65 21.21 -17.51
N TYR A 584 7.49 22.16 -17.92
CA TYR A 584 8.92 22.18 -17.60
C TYR A 584 9.18 22.27 -16.09
N THR A 585 8.49 23.21 -15.42
CA THR A 585 8.59 23.39 -13.96
C THR A 585 8.16 22.12 -13.21
N TYR A 586 7.08 21.48 -13.67
CA TYR A 586 6.56 20.27 -13.08
C TYR A 586 7.44 19.04 -13.32
N LEU A 587 8.06 18.91 -14.49
CA LEU A 587 9.04 17.84 -14.76
C LEU A 587 10.25 17.96 -13.82
N GLY A 588 10.80 19.17 -13.68
CA GLY A 588 11.89 19.44 -12.74
C GLY A 588 11.51 19.11 -11.30
N TRP A 589 10.30 19.50 -10.88
CA TRP A 589 9.75 19.13 -9.59
C TRP A 589 9.73 17.60 -9.39
N LEU A 590 9.22 16.83 -10.35
CA LEU A 590 9.17 15.37 -10.25
C LEU A 590 10.56 14.74 -10.17
N LEU A 591 11.51 15.21 -10.98
CA LEU A 591 12.90 14.70 -11.01
C LEU A 591 13.71 15.07 -9.77
N ALA A 592 13.39 16.18 -9.11
CA ALA A 592 14.07 16.60 -7.89
C ALA A 592 13.51 15.93 -6.63
N THR A 593 12.20 15.64 -6.63
CA THR A 593 11.48 15.22 -5.42
C THR A 593 11.18 13.72 -5.37
N GLY A 594 11.27 13.02 -6.50
CA GLY A 594 10.79 11.64 -6.62
C GLY A 594 9.29 11.51 -6.31
N ALA A 595 8.52 12.60 -6.45
CA ALA A 595 7.09 12.60 -6.18
C ALA A 595 6.33 11.72 -7.17
N ARG A 596 5.18 11.16 -6.74
CA ARG A 596 4.29 10.52 -7.69
C ARG A 596 3.64 11.56 -8.62
N PRO A 597 3.27 11.16 -9.83
CA PRO A 597 2.31 11.84 -10.69
C PRO A 597 1.16 12.47 -9.91
N ALA A 598 1.06 13.80 -10.00
CA ALA A 598 -0.03 14.56 -9.42
C ALA A 598 -1.37 14.18 -10.06
N SER A 599 -2.35 13.90 -9.22
CA SER A 599 -3.75 13.68 -9.55
C SER A 599 -4.61 14.80 -8.98
N ALA A 600 -5.92 14.78 -9.25
CA ALA A 600 -6.85 15.74 -8.65
C ALA A 600 -6.89 15.69 -7.10
N ASN A 601 -6.46 14.57 -6.51
CA ASN A 601 -6.43 14.35 -5.05
C ASN A 601 -5.02 14.47 -4.45
N THR A 602 -4.04 14.93 -5.22
CA THR A 602 -2.70 15.21 -4.70
C THR A 602 -2.74 16.52 -3.92
N HIS A 603 -2.20 16.52 -2.70
CA HIS A 603 -2.06 17.75 -1.91
C HIS A 603 -0.58 18.11 -1.82
N THR A 604 -0.28 19.38 -2.00
CA THR A 604 1.07 19.92 -1.93
C THR A 604 1.02 21.26 -1.21
N ILE A 605 1.80 21.40 -0.14
CA ILE A 605 1.98 22.66 0.60
C ILE A 605 3.47 22.96 0.66
N ILE A 606 3.87 24.14 0.22
CA ILE A 606 5.26 24.57 0.15
C ILE A 606 5.49 25.63 1.23
N THR A 607 6.47 25.39 2.10
CA THR A 607 6.81 26.28 3.23
C THR A 607 8.32 26.43 3.33
N GLY A 608 8.83 27.64 3.06
CA GLY A 608 10.27 27.89 2.97
C GLY A 608 10.95 26.90 2.03
N THR A 609 11.99 26.21 2.47
CA THR A 609 12.77 25.24 1.68
C THR A 609 12.20 23.82 1.67
N ARG A 610 10.92 23.64 2.03
CA ARG A 610 10.30 22.33 2.20
C ARG A 610 8.94 22.24 1.52
N ALA A 611 8.60 21.04 1.08
CA ALA A 611 7.26 20.71 0.62
C ALA A 611 6.68 19.56 1.43
N TRP A 612 5.48 19.76 1.95
CA TRP A 612 4.63 18.65 2.37
C TRP A 612 3.84 18.16 1.16
N ILE A 613 3.94 16.87 0.87
CA ILE A 613 3.26 16.22 -0.25
C ILE A 613 2.44 15.05 0.28
N ARG A 614 1.19 14.96 -0.16
CA ARG A 614 0.33 13.78 -0.03
C ARG A 614 -0.09 13.34 -1.43
N ASP A 615 0.65 12.39 -1.97
CA ASP A 615 0.48 11.91 -3.35
C ASP A 615 -0.21 10.54 -3.44
N LYS A 616 -0.53 9.91 -2.31
CA LYS A 616 -1.38 8.71 -2.24
C LYS A 616 -2.38 8.77 -1.09
N GLY A 617 -3.66 8.83 -1.43
CA GLY A 617 -4.74 8.48 -0.51
C GLY A 617 -5.26 7.10 -0.87
N SER A 618 -4.95 6.07 -0.08
CA SER A 618 -5.60 4.76 -0.20
C SER A 618 -6.34 4.41 1.08
N ARG A 619 -7.32 3.50 1.00
CA ARG A 619 -7.98 2.95 2.20
C ARG A 619 -7.03 2.18 3.14
N ARG A 620 -5.81 1.83 2.69
CA ARG A 620 -4.77 1.15 3.50
C ARG A 620 -3.80 2.11 4.19
N GLY A 621 -3.89 3.41 3.88
CA GLY A 621 -2.99 4.42 4.42
C GLY A 621 -2.82 5.59 3.47
N THR A 622 -2.43 6.71 4.05
CA THR A 622 -2.04 7.94 3.36
C THR A 622 -0.52 7.99 3.28
N GLU A 623 0.02 8.08 2.06
CA GLU A 623 1.43 8.40 1.87
C GLU A 623 1.54 9.92 1.90
N SER A 624 2.05 10.45 3.01
CA SER A 624 2.34 11.88 3.17
C SER A 624 3.74 12.05 3.72
N ARG A 625 4.47 13.02 3.20
CA ARG A 625 5.86 13.27 3.59
C ARG A 625 6.22 14.73 3.47
N VAL A 626 7.17 15.15 4.29
CA VAL A 626 7.86 16.43 4.14
C VAL A 626 9.18 16.17 3.47
N ILE A 627 9.43 16.82 2.34
CA ILE A 627 10.67 16.72 1.59
C ILE A 627 11.35 18.08 1.51
N PRO A 628 12.69 18.10 1.50
CA PRO A 628 13.44 19.31 1.17
C PRO A 628 13.25 19.63 -0.31
N LEU A 629 13.20 20.92 -0.64
CA LEU A 629 13.23 21.40 -2.02
C LEU A 629 14.63 21.89 -2.37
N HIS A 630 15.13 21.44 -3.52
CA HIS A 630 16.37 21.94 -4.07
C HIS A 630 16.24 23.41 -4.48
N ALA A 631 17.31 24.19 -4.29
CA ALA A 631 17.30 25.65 -4.53
C ALA A 631 16.89 26.01 -5.96
N SER A 632 17.32 25.25 -6.96
CA SER A 632 16.91 25.49 -8.36
C SER A 632 15.41 25.30 -8.59
N ILE A 633 14.79 24.35 -7.88
CA ILE A 633 13.34 24.09 -8.00
C ILE A 633 12.55 25.17 -7.27
N MET A 634 13.04 25.61 -6.11
CA MET A 634 12.49 26.76 -5.40
C MET A 634 12.48 28.01 -6.29
N GLN A 635 13.63 28.31 -6.91
CA GLN A 635 13.77 29.44 -7.81
C GLN A 635 12.83 29.30 -9.02
N GLN A 636 12.79 28.16 -9.69
CA GLN A 636 11.88 27.94 -10.82
C GLN A 636 10.40 28.09 -10.42
N LEU A 637 10.00 27.61 -9.24
CA LEU A 637 8.63 27.76 -8.75
C LEU A 637 8.28 29.23 -8.45
N GLN A 638 9.23 30.01 -7.96
CA GLN A 638 9.06 31.45 -7.75
C GLN A 638 8.90 32.17 -9.09
N SER A 639 9.79 31.92 -10.05
CA SER A 639 9.71 32.51 -11.38
C SER A 639 8.42 32.09 -12.12
N HIS A 640 7.98 30.85 -11.97
CA HIS A 640 6.68 30.38 -12.49
C HIS A 640 5.49 31.12 -11.86
N ARG A 641 5.52 31.38 -10.54
CA ARG A 641 4.46 32.16 -9.87
C ARG A 641 4.41 33.59 -10.38
N ALA A 642 5.56 34.23 -10.54
CA ALA A 642 5.65 35.58 -11.10
C ALA A 642 5.09 35.63 -12.53
N LEU A 643 5.43 34.64 -13.39
CA LEU A 643 4.86 34.51 -14.72
C LEU A 643 3.32 34.42 -14.67
N VAL A 644 2.77 33.57 -13.80
CA VAL A 644 1.32 33.38 -13.63
C VAL A 644 0.63 34.68 -13.20
N GLU A 645 1.20 35.40 -12.24
CA GLU A 645 0.67 36.69 -11.77
C GLU A 645 0.66 37.74 -12.89
N GLN A 646 1.71 37.80 -13.70
CA GLN A 646 1.79 38.71 -14.84
C GLN A 646 0.83 38.31 -15.97
N THR A 647 0.65 37.02 -16.24
CA THR A 647 -0.37 36.55 -17.18
C THR A 647 -1.78 36.90 -16.71
N LEU A 648 -2.07 36.77 -15.42
CA LEU A 648 -3.36 37.16 -14.83
C LEU A 648 -3.62 38.67 -14.98
N ALA A 649 -2.60 39.50 -14.74
CA ALA A 649 -2.68 40.94 -14.95
C ALA A 649 -2.95 41.28 -16.42
N LEU A 650 -2.24 40.63 -17.36
CA LEU A 650 -2.44 40.79 -18.80
C LEU A 650 -3.88 40.41 -19.20
N MET A 651 -4.36 39.24 -18.79
CA MET A 651 -5.71 38.76 -19.12
C MET A 651 -6.79 39.71 -18.58
N THR A 652 -6.60 40.23 -17.36
CA THR A 652 -7.52 41.19 -16.73
C THR A 652 -7.55 42.51 -17.52
N ARG A 653 -6.39 43.02 -17.94
CA ARG A 653 -6.27 44.24 -18.76
C ARG A 653 -7.00 44.12 -20.10
N HIS A 654 -7.04 42.93 -20.67
CA HIS A 654 -7.72 42.64 -21.93
C HIS A 654 -9.14 42.05 -21.74
N GLU A 655 -9.72 42.18 -20.54
CA GLU A 655 -11.09 41.75 -20.21
C GLU A 655 -11.39 40.27 -20.52
N TYR A 656 -10.38 39.40 -20.50
CA TYR A 656 -10.58 37.96 -20.61
C TYR A 656 -11.11 37.41 -19.28
N PRO A 657 -12.21 36.64 -19.27
CA PRO A 657 -12.78 36.12 -18.04
C PRO A 657 -11.95 34.94 -17.51
N ILE A 658 -11.74 34.94 -16.19
CA ILE A 658 -10.82 34.04 -15.49
C ILE A 658 -11.60 33.27 -14.42
N GLU A 659 -11.46 31.94 -14.44
CA GLU A 659 -12.00 31.03 -13.44
C GLU A 659 -10.83 30.39 -12.66
N ASP A 660 -10.59 30.85 -11.43
CA ASP A 660 -9.53 30.33 -10.58
C ASP A 660 -10.02 29.17 -9.72
N GLN A 661 -9.64 27.95 -10.10
CA GLN A 661 -9.91 26.70 -9.37
C GLN A 661 -8.70 26.24 -8.54
N ARG A 662 -7.67 27.08 -8.37
CA ARG A 662 -6.53 26.73 -7.53
C ARG A 662 -6.98 26.58 -6.09
N ARG A 663 -6.50 25.52 -5.44
CA ARG A 663 -6.79 25.24 -4.04
C ARG A 663 -5.59 25.54 -3.16
N PRO A 664 -5.78 26.07 -1.93
CA PRO A 664 -4.68 26.34 -1.01
C PRO A 664 -3.84 25.11 -0.65
N ASP A 665 -4.44 23.92 -0.72
CA ASP A 665 -3.79 22.63 -0.46
C ASP A 665 -3.14 22.01 -1.70
N GLN A 666 -3.06 22.73 -2.82
CA GLN A 666 -2.47 22.29 -4.09
C GLN A 666 -1.51 23.34 -4.67
N GLN A 667 -0.44 23.65 -3.94
CA GLN A 667 0.54 24.69 -4.29
C GLN A 667 1.60 24.26 -5.32
N GLY A 668 1.29 23.28 -6.17
CA GLY A 668 2.16 22.88 -7.29
C GLY A 668 2.15 23.90 -8.43
N PRO A 669 2.89 23.65 -9.53
CA PRO A 669 2.87 24.52 -10.71
C PRO A 669 1.44 24.72 -11.23
N THR A 670 1.08 25.95 -11.56
CA THR A 670 -0.26 26.34 -12.03
C THR A 670 -0.43 26.08 -13.52
N TRP A 671 -1.45 25.33 -13.88
CA TRP A 671 -1.89 25.04 -15.24
C TRP A 671 -2.99 26.00 -15.72
N PHE A 672 -2.88 26.42 -16.97
CA PHE A 672 -3.86 27.24 -17.68
C PHE A 672 -4.58 26.40 -18.73
N SER A 673 -5.89 26.55 -18.87
CA SER A 673 -6.64 25.96 -19.98
C SER A 673 -7.72 26.91 -20.51
N LEU A 674 -7.99 26.86 -21.82
CA LEU A 674 -9.08 27.59 -22.44
C LEU A 674 -10.30 26.68 -22.59
N THR A 675 -11.48 27.17 -22.20
CA THR A 675 -12.75 26.46 -22.43
C THR A 675 -13.14 26.53 -23.90
N GLN A 676 -13.72 25.45 -24.45
CA GLN A 676 -14.13 25.36 -25.87
C GLN A 676 -15.45 26.09 -26.21
N HIS A 677 -15.85 27.10 -25.43
CA HIS A 677 -17.13 27.80 -25.62
C HIS A 677 -17.01 29.00 -26.57
N ARG A 678 -18.16 29.49 -27.08
CA ARG A 678 -18.26 30.70 -27.93
C ARG A 678 -17.60 31.94 -27.33
N ARG A 679 -17.43 31.98 -26.01
CA ARG A 679 -16.55 32.90 -25.28
C ARG A 679 -15.53 32.06 -24.52
N PRO A 680 -14.25 32.01 -24.94
CA PRO A 680 -13.24 31.22 -24.25
C PRO A 680 -12.92 31.87 -22.90
N HIS A 681 -13.16 31.14 -21.81
CA HIS A 681 -12.75 31.51 -20.47
C HIS A 681 -11.43 30.81 -20.14
N CYS A 682 -10.59 31.47 -19.35
CA CYS A 682 -9.35 30.89 -18.85
C CYS A 682 -9.59 30.20 -17.51
N GLN A 683 -9.31 28.91 -17.42
CA GLN A 683 -9.36 28.14 -16.18
C GLN A 683 -7.95 27.94 -15.61
N LEU A 684 -7.77 28.27 -14.34
CA LEU A 684 -6.53 28.07 -13.59
C LEU A 684 -6.71 26.95 -12.56
N ARG A 685 -5.74 26.05 -12.48
CA ARG A 685 -5.68 25.00 -11.45
C ARG A 685 -4.25 24.50 -11.26
N ALA A 686 -4.00 23.64 -10.26
CA ALA A 686 -2.73 22.92 -10.22
C ALA A 686 -2.59 21.96 -11.42
N ILE A 687 -1.37 21.82 -11.94
CA ILE A 687 -1.05 20.86 -13.00
C ILE A 687 -1.30 19.42 -12.54
N ARG A 688 -1.85 18.60 -13.43
CA ARG A 688 -2.03 17.16 -13.28
C ARG A 688 -1.07 16.44 -14.20
N HIS A 689 -0.75 15.20 -13.87
CA HIS A 689 0.17 14.43 -14.70
C HIS A 689 -0.36 14.18 -16.13
N ALA A 690 -1.69 14.10 -16.31
CA ALA A 690 -2.31 14.01 -17.63
C ALA A 690 -1.98 15.23 -18.52
N ASP A 691 -1.83 16.42 -17.93
CA ASP A 691 -1.48 17.63 -18.67
C ASP A 691 -0.03 17.57 -19.16
N LEU A 692 0.90 17.12 -18.29
CA LEU A 692 2.28 16.88 -18.69
C LEU A 692 2.34 15.87 -19.84
N ARG A 693 1.61 14.75 -19.74
CA ARG A 693 1.56 13.75 -20.82
C ARG A 693 1.05 14.34 -22.13
N GLN A 694 0.02 15.18 -22.07
CA GLN A 694 -0.53 15.86 -23.24
C GLN A 694 0.49 16.83 -23.87
N VAL A 695 1.27 17.54 -23.06
CA VAL A 695 2.36 18.39 -23.58
C VAL A 695 3.43 17.53 -24.24
N LEU A 696 3.93 16.50 -23.54
CA LEU A 696 4.97 15.63 -24.07
C LEU A 696 4.55 14.92 -25.35
N SER A 697 3.28 14.52 -25.49
CA SER A 697 2.78 13.87 -26.70
C SER A 697 2.81 14.79 -27.92
N ARG A 698 2.52 16.09 -27.74
CA ARG A 698 2.60 17.08 -28.83
C ARG A 698 4.05 17.30 -29.31
N LEU A 699 5.03 17.04 -28.46
CA LEU A 699 6.46 17.18 -28.78
C LEU A 699 7.06 15.95 -29.50
N ILE A 700 6.24 14.96 -29.83
CA ILE A 700 6.66 13.77 -30.59
C ILE A 700 6.53 14.00 -32.11
N ASP A 701 5.62 14.89 -32.54
CA ASP A 701 5.08 14.91 -33.91
C ASP A 701 5.84 15.79 -34.95
N GLU A 702 7.10 16.16 -34.74
CA GLU A 702 7.85 16.97 -35.73
C GLU A 702 8.87 16.22 -36.60
N ALA A 703 9.16 14.93 -36.35
CA ALA A 703 9.95 14.11 -37.26
C ALA A 703 9.74 12.60 -37.04
N PRO A 704 9.81 11.75 -38.09
CA PRO A 704 9.66 10.31 -37.94
C PRO A 704 10.94 9.72 -37.33
N ARG A 705 11.00 9.67 -36.00
CA ARG A 705 11.93 8.78 -35.29
C ARG A 705 11.10 7.72 -34.58
N MET A 706 11.25 6.49 -35.04
CA MET A 706 10.61 5.26 -34.54
C MET A 706 10.81 5.01 -33.02
N ASP A 707 11.64 5.80 -32.33
CA ASP A 707 12.14 5.47 -30.98
C ASP A 707 11.59 6.34 -29.83
N ALA A 708 10.81 7.41 -30.10
CA ALA A 708 10.37 8.32 -29.03
C ALA A 708 9.06 7.88 -28.36
N LEU A 709 9.10 6.76 -27.63
CA LEU A 709 7.98 6.36 -26.77
C LEU A 709 7.82 7.34 -25.59
N LEU A 710 6.57 7.71 -25.29
CA LEU A 710 6.26 8.52 -24.11
C LEU A 710 6.76 7.82 -22.82
N PRO A 711 7.38 8.56 -21.88
CA PRO A 711 7.74 8.00 -20.58
C PRO A 711 6.52 7.40 -19.87
N ALA A 712 6.73 6.31 -19.14
CA ALA A 712 5.73 5.75 -18.23
C ALA A 712 5.40 6.77 -17.11
N ASP A 713 4.18 6.75 -16.57
CA ASP A 713 3.71 7.80 -15.64
C ASP A 713 4.64 8.04 -14.45
N ASN A 714 5.12 6.98 -13.81
CA ASN A 714 6.02 7.08 -12.66
C ASN A 714 7.50 7.18 -13.03
N ALA A 715 7.87 7.24 -14.32
CA ALA A 715 9.26 7.10 -14.78
C ALA A 715 10.22 8.04 -14.05
N THR A 716 9.81 9.27 -13.74
CA THR A 716 10.60 10.25 -12.98
C THR A 716 11.01 9.74 -11.60
N ARG A 717 10.09 9.13 -10.84
CA ARG A 717 10.37 8.52 -9.53
C ARG A 717 11.29 7.32 -9.65
N HIS A 718 11.09 6.47 -10.66
CA HIS A 718 11.96 5.32 -10.94
C HIS A 718 13.39 5.80 -11.28
N SER A 719 13.53 6.73 -12.22
CA SER A 719 14.82 7.32 -12.59
C SER A 719 15.54 7.99 -11.43
N THR A 720 14.83 8.79 -10.64
CA THR A 720 15.43 9.48 -9.48
C THR A 720 15.92 8.48 -8.44
N THR A 721 15.15 7.42 -8.16
CA THR A 721 15.57 6.38 -7.21
C THR A 721 16.78 5.60 -7.72
N THR A 722 16.76 5.20 -9.00
CA THR A 722 17.88 4.51 -9.67
C THR A 722 19.13 5.36 -9.80
N ALA A 723 19.00 6.68 -9.98
CA ALA A 723 20.17 7.55 -10.13
C ALA A 723 20.85 7.85 -8.80
N LEU A 724 20.08 7.93 -7.70
CA LEU A 724 20.57 8.46 -6.42
C LEU A 724 20.95 7.38 -5.39
N TYR A 725 20.63 6.09 -5.61
CA TYR A 725 20.83 5.07 -4.56
C TYR A 725 22.31 4.83 -4.17
N ARG A 726 23.26 5.14 -5.07
CA ARG A 726 24.69 5.00 -4.77
C ARG A 726 25.27 6.19 -4.01
N THR A 727 24.62 7.35 -4.11
CA THR A 727 25.14 8.63 -3.61
C THR A 727 24.39 9.14 -2.39
N ILE A 728 23.14 8.69 -2.20
CA ILE A 728 22.30 9.02 -1.05
C ILE A 728 22.13 7.78 -0.17
N PRO A 729 22.26 7.90 1.16
CA PRO A 729 21.96 6.79 2.07
C PRO A 729 20.56 6.22 1.84
N GLU A 730 20.44 4.89 1.85
CA GLU A 730 19.20 4.16 1.53
C GLU A 730 17.98 4.71 2.28
N ALA A 731 18.14 5.02 3.56
CA ALA A 731 17.09 5.54 4.42
C ALA A 731 16.60 6.95 4.03
N GLU A 732 17.52 7.79 3.56
CA GLU A 732 17.21 9.14 3.09
C GLU A 732 16.47 9.08 1.76
N LEU A 733 16.92 8.19 0.86
CA LEU A 733 16.28 7.97 -0.43
C LEU A 733 14.89 7.35 -0.29
N ASP A 734 14.74 6.30 0.52
CA ASP A 734 13.45 5.67 0.80
C ASP A 734 12.47 6.69 1.36
N ALA A 735 12.94 7.58 2.24
CA ALA A 735 12.07 8.59 2.81
C ALA A 735 11.74 9.74 1.84
N LEU A 736 12.66 10.14 0.96
CA LEU A 736 12.39 11.07 -0.14
C LEU A 736 11.23 10.57 -1.01
N VAL A 737 11.21 9.28 -1.31
CA VAL A 737 10.15 8.67 -2.13
C VAL A 737 8.91 8.23 -1.33
N GLY A 738 8.89 8.30 0.01
CA GLY A 738 7.71 7.93 0.80
C GLY A 738 7.62 6.46 1.21
N HIS A 739 8.77 5.79 1.29
CA HIS A 739 8.97 4.45 1.83
C HIS A 739 9.76 4.45 3.16
N ALA A 740 9.76 5.57 3.88
CA ALA A 740 10.41 5.67 5.18
C ALA A 740 9.91 4.57 6.13
N ARG A 741 10.82 3.76 6.66
CA ARG A 741 10.51 2.57 7.48
C ARG A 741 10.40 2.86 8.98
N ILE A 742 10.04 4.10 9.33
CA ILE A 742 10.04 4.60 10.72
C ILE A 742 9.22 3.64 11.60
N GLY A 743 9.86 3.06 12.61
CA GLY A 743 9.26 2.13 13.57
C GLY A 743 9.03 0.69 13.08
N ARG A 744 9.38 0.35 11.83
CA ARG A 744 9.25 -1.01 11.27
C ARG A 744 10.59 -1.72 11.06
N ASP A 745 11.69 -0.97 11.01
CA ASP A 745 13.05 -1.48 10.86
C ASP A 745 13.98 -0.72 11.83
N ARG A 746 14.58 -1.44 12.78
CA ARG A 746 15.48 -0.88 13.81
C ARG A 746 16.85 -0.50 13.27
N THR A 747 17.22 -0.95 12.06
CA THR A 747 18.46 -0.57 11.39
C THR A 747 18.32 0.71 10.58
N HIS A 748 17.10 1.24 10.45
CA HIS A 748 16.84 2.43 9.65
C HIS A 748 17.20 3.70 10.46
N PRO A 749 18.25 4.46 10.08
CA PRO A 749 18.76 5.59 10.87
C PRO A 749 17.71 6.67 11.17
N ARG A 750 16.65 6.78 10.36
CA ARG A 750 15.50 7.68 10.61
C ARG A 750 14.53 7.25 11.73
N ALA A 751 14.74 6.14 12.44
CA ALA A 751 14.01 5.90 13.68
C ALA A 751 14.29 7.00 14.71
N ASN A 752 15.51 7.59 14.68
CA ASN A 752 15.96 8.60 15.64
C ASN A 752 16.55 9.88 14.99
N ALA A 753 16.75 9.93 13.67
CA ALA A 753 17.33 11.10 13.01
C ALA A 753 16.32 12.26 12.89
N PRO A 754 16.68 13.47 13.32
CA PRO A 754 15.83 14.62 13.10
C PRO A 754 15.76 15.02 11.62
N LEU A 755 14.66 15.67 11.22
CA LEU A 755 14.35 16.14 9.85
C LEU A 755 15.43 17.05 9.20
N HIS A 756 16.50 17.39 9.92
CA HIS A 756 17.54 18.35 9.53
C HIS A 756 18.66 17.75 8.65
N GLN A 757 18.75 16.43 8.47
CA GLN A 757 19.91 15.79 7.80
C GLN A 757 19.91 15.86 6.26
N ASN A 758 18.94 16.53 5.64
CA ASN A 758 18.76 16.53 4.18
C ASN A 758 19.78 17.35 3.36
N LYS A 759 20.79 17.97 3.99
CA LYS A 759 21.86 18.68 3.24
C LYS A 759 22.65 17.70 2.38
N ALA A 760 22.87 16.47 2.85
CA ALA A 760 23.57 15.41 2.12
C ALA A 760 22.86 14.98 0.81
N CYS A 761 21.55 15.24 0.69
CA CYS A 761 20.78 14.90 -0.51
C CYS A 761 20.81 16.00 -1.58
N GLN A 762 21.18 17.23 -1.22
CA GLN A 762 21.08 18.38 -2.13
C GLN A 762 22.06 18.27 -3.30
N ASP A 763 23.34 18.01 -3.02
CA ASP A 763 24.36 17.96 -4.07
C ASP A 763 24.11 16.82 -5.07
N PRO A 764 23.77 15.58 -4.63
CA PRO A 764 23.40 14.52 -5.57
C PRO A 764 22.16 14.84 -6.40
N ILE A 765 21.12 15.45 -5.82
CA ILE A 765 19.92 15.88 -6.55
C ILE A 765 20.27 16.97 -7.57
N GLY A 766 21.09 17.95 -7.20
CA GLY A 766 21.56 18.99 -8.10
C GLY A 766 22.37 18.44 -9.27
N ALA A 767 23.28 17.50 -9.01
CA ALA A 767 24.05 16.80 -10.04
C ALA A 767 23.14 15.98 -10.98
N TRP A 768 22.15 15.28 -10.43
CA TRP A 768 21.14 14.55 -11.20
C TRP A 768 20.34 15.48 -12.11
N LEU A 769 19.78 16.57 -11.58
CA LEU A 769 19.04 17.56 -12.37
C LEU A 769 19.89 18.12 -13.52
N LYS A 770 21.15 18.49 -13.23
CA LYS A 770 22.09 18.95 -14.25
C LYS A 770 22.34 17.90 -15.33
N ALA A 771 22.53 16.64 -14.96
CA ALA A 771 22.73 15.54 -15.90
C ALA A 771 21.49 15.30 -16.78
N THR A 772 20.28 15.57 -16.28
CA THR A 772 19.05 15.52 -17.08
C THR A 772 18.85 16.74 -17.98
N GLY A 773 19.79 17.68 -18.07
CA GLY A 773 19.63 18.91 -18.89
C GLY A 773 18.70 19.96 -18.27
N TYR A 774 18.25 19.76 -17.03
CA TYR A 774 17.41 20.72 -16.33
C TYR A 774 18.22 21.93 -15.88
N ARG A 775 17.71 23.13 -16.16
CA ARG A 775 18.25 24.43 -15.73
C ARG A 775 17.11 25.36 -15.36
N VAL A 776 17.35 26.28 -14.45
CA VAL A 776 16.36 27.31 -14.13
C VAL A 776 16.18 28.20 -15.36
N LEU A 777 14.93 28.42 -15.75
CA LEU A 777 14.55 29.35 -16.80
C LEU A 777 14.13 30.66 -16.16
N ASP A 778 14.71 31.77 -16.64
CA ASP A 778 14.21 33.09 -16.31
C ASP A 778 12.94 33.36 -17.13
N VAL A 779 11.80 33.26 -16.45
CA VAL A 779 10.47 33.49 -17.01
C VAL A 779 9.73 34.60 -16.24
N GLU A 780 10.45 35.34 -15.40
CA GLU A 780 9.90 36.48 -14.67
C GLU A 780 9.63 37.66 -15.60
N THR A 781 10.34 37.73 -16.73
CA THR A 781 10.13 38.72 -17.78
C THR A 781 9.40 38.06 -18.96
N PRO A 782 8.06 38.09 -18.99
CA PRO A 782 7.29 37.46 -20.05
C PRO A 782 7.47 38.22 -21.37
N PRO A 783 7.21 37.56 -22.51
CA PRO A 783 7.45 38.13 -23.84
C PRO A 783 6.51 39.28 -24.25
N TRP A 784 5.51 39.61 -23.44
CA TRP A 784 4.45 40.58 -23.75
C TRP A 784 4.51 41.86 -22.89
N GLN A 785 5.66 42.14 -22.25
CA GLN A 785 5.84 43.37 -21.46
C GLN A 785 5.93 44.62 -22.33
#